data_AF-A0A351YZK4-F1
#
_entry.id   AF-A0A351YZK4-F1
#
_cell.length_a   1.000
_cell.length_b   1.000
_cell.length_c   1.000
_cell.angle_alpha   90.00
_cell.angle_beta   90.00
_cell.angle_gamma   90.00
#
_symmetry.space_group_name_H-M   'P 1'
#
loop_
_entity.id
_entity.type
_entity.pdbx_description
1 polymer ?
#
loop_
_entity_poly.entity_id
_entity_poly.type
_entity_poly.pdbx_seq_one_letter_code
_entity_poly.pdbx_strand_id
1 'polypeptide(L)'
;MKNKFHAFLYFTATVLLLLNISSCSGIASPSEQESPSASRGLSLRGRFSLAEASAVPSEYQTATNAALQASRNAIPDTSTLTYSVSATNASNGNIVWATNANSTSYEFNGNLTAGTWEITAYAKQGTALVLQSEPKTVTLSKLAMDASASLTMAPSTSGSGSIDLAINWASDSGIGYCNYSKPDGITITTTSGQPDKITASNIASGIYTVTLSFYTSQAYYNSGAAPLYKCTEYIAVYPGLETNTWTKETAPHIDASGDFNVAKSCVETFVYRKIYVEQGASSSNANGTSERPYPSIESAMTRLSEVAGANIITGISATNPWELHVKGTLKAHSGIGQDFINVPSSVGHLAIIGEGSGATIDADNKCRVLNVASGASVTVENITLKNGSATTGGGVYVANGGTFTMQSGTISSCYASGAGGGIYSEGTLSIQGGYINSNTVTAGTGTGGGIQVVGGSVSVAATGVTIKSNSCGGNGKNIYISSSATATIPTGDSAIYDDSTGTGGKADAICYASGNNFARFNKAHSTQNAIDSVISQFTGDATIYLGMTTSGDTSWNSTTDIASACTQNLTIRPTKTGTKATIKYSASAETTDYLIRFNKSGKTLTLTNLILDGNSKKCGVAKLEAGKLNATNCTFQYGKSENGGGLYVKAGASATLSSCTIQYCRAERSGTSSAYGGGIYTKGIVEFSGTITNCTVKGNGGGVLVETTTNAKFTMTSGTIQSCSAEKSYPSSTTDGKGGGVWSYQTFNMTGGTITGCTSENDGAGVFLGSADSSTPVLIMSGNACIDSNNEVYVGTYKIKIADSLTASKAATISPSSYSTTTQVLTDDSSGSLVNANFRKFSVTPELSDGKTIVWATLSNGKLSATTITLSKETLPGFEPISSIDYDITVDETFDGSDVSTLIGKLNDTVGNGTVLDLSRANVTNMDYWIRGGLSSITFPDCCNRIDSQTFQSATDLKEIKISNSNTTFCTVDGVLYSKDKKKLLQYPAAKEGSTFTLPSTVDTLGYGAFERNKYLETINGLTQIKHLESMVTFNSTLKLKEVDLSGLTDTTLNAYTFQYSTGIEKVTLSSSTQYISFGCFRGLTNLKEVHFKTTTPPPLDASDNHASYRNFKECPNVKFYVPSSAVNAYKNATGERGFSNPEYNGAASTTAGIQAKIFGE
;
A
#
# COMPACT_ATOMS: atom_id res chain seq x y z
N MET A 1 12.76 1.53 27.32
CA MET A 1 14.22 1.38 27.53
C MET A 1 14.90 2.22 26.45
N LYS A 2 15.58 3.35 26.70
CA LYS A 2 16.19 3.90 27.94
C LYS A 2 17.20 2.95 28.60
N ASN A 3 18.40 3.48 28.88
CA ASN A 3 19.56 2.86 29.53
C ASN A 3 20.41 1.99 28.59
N LYS A 4 21.74 2.18 28.42
CA LYS A 4 22.78 3.06 29.04
C LYS A 4 23.93 3.14 27.99
N PHE A 5 24.64 4.24 27.68
CA PHE A 5 25.14 5.42 28.40
C PHE A 5 26.09 5.09 29.56
N HIS A 6 27.34 5.60 29.48
CA HIS A 6 28.59 5.34 30.24
C HIS A 6 29.57 4.44 29.44
N ALA A 7 30.80 4.84 29.11
CA ALA A 7 31.57 6.08 29.37
C ALA A 7 32.45 6.38 28.12
N PHE A 8 32.97 7.56 27.79
CA PHE A 8 33.16 8.87 28.44
C PHE A 8 34.10 8.92 29.67
N LEU A 9 35.38 8.56 29.46
CA LEU A 9 36.66 8.88 30.17
C LEU A 9 37.70 7.81 29.74
N TYR A 10 39.00 8.02 29.48
CA TYR A 10 39.93 9.18 29.37
C TYR A 10 40.66 9.05 27.99
N PHE A 11 41.14 10.07 27.26
CA PHE A 11 42.08 11.21 27.48
C PHE A 11 43.55 10.94 27.04
N THR A 12 44.07 11.84 26.20
CA THR A 12 45.50 12.18 25.87
C THR A 12 46.41 11.34 24.95
N ALA A 13 47.14 12.12 24.12
CA ALA A 13 48.55 12.00 23.68
C ALA A 13 48.94 11.22 22.41
N THR A 14 49.07 11.99 21.31
CA THR A 14 50.26 12.08 20.42
C THR A 14 51.28 10.92 20.42
N VAL A 15 51.51 10.29 19.25
CA VAL A 15 52.58 10.64 18.28
C VAL A 15 52.45 9.69 17.07
N LEU A 16 52.43 10.25 15.86
CA LEU A 16 52.45 9.49 14.62
C LEU A 16 53.91 9.36 14.15
N LEU A 17 54.55 8.22 14.40
CA LEU A 17 55.88 7.90 13.87
C LEU A 17 55.82 6.65 12.99
N LEU A 18 55.71 6.87 11.67
CA LEU A 18 55.81 5.81 10.67
C LEU A 18 57.27 5.45 10.46
N LEU A 19 57.77 4.49 11.24
CA LEU A 19 58.97 3.73 10.92
C LEU A 19 58.58 2.52 10.06
N ASN A 20 59.20 2.39 8.88
CA ASN A 20 59.10 1.19 8.08
C ASN A 20 60.51 0.71 7.67
N ILE A 21 60.83 -0.49 8.18
CA ILE A 21 61.76 -1.52 7.66
C ILE A 21 63.27 -1.25 7.45
N SER A 22 64.04 -1.87 8.35
CA SER A 22 65.05 -2.93 8.05
C SER A 22 66.52 -2.59 7.73
N SER A 23 67.33 -2.56 8.79
CA SER A 23 68.50 -3.44 9.07
C SER A 23 69.51 -3.86 7.98
N CYS A 24 70.80 -3.71 8.35
CA CYS A 24 72.04 -4.34 7.79
C CYS A 24 72.53 -3.83 6.41
N SER A 25 73.84 -3.68 6.11
CA SER A 25 75.09 -3.86 6.91
C SER A 25 76.32 -3.31 6.14
N GLY A 26 77.42 -2.95 6.85
CA GLY A 26 78.75 -2.59 6.27
C GLY A 26 79.42 -1.42 7.02
N ILE A 27 80.33 -1.62 7.99
CA ILE A 27 81.77 -1.98 7.93
C ILE A 27 82.71 -0.82 7.53
N ALA A 28 83.41 -0.27 8.55
CA ALA A 28 84.75 0.36 8.64
C ALA A 28 85.34 1.17 7.45
N SER A 29 85.92 2.37 7.65
CA SER A 29 87.17 2.60 8.43
C SER A 29 87.40 4.09 8.85
N PRO A 30 88.43 4.42 9.69
CA PRO A 30 88.64 5.77 10.27
C PRO A 30 90.00 6.44 9.91
N SER A 31 90.23 7.65 10.48
CA SER A 31 91.40 8.60 10.45
C SER A 31 91.10 9.89 9.66
N GLU A 32 91.58 11.11 9.98
CA GLU A 32 92.70 11.61 10.82
C GLU A 32 92.24 12.85 11.66
N GLN A 33 92.60 12.98 12.95
CA GLN A 33 93.71 13.77 13.53
C GLN A 33 93.42 15.28 13.78
N GLU A 34 93.27 15.66 15.07
CA GLU A 34 93.36 17.06 15.55
C GLU A 34 94.77 17.42 16.03
N SER A 35 95.07 18.72 16.14
CA SER A 35 96.26 19.28 16.82
C SER A 35 95.94 20.64 17.47
N PRO A 36 96.63 21.08 18.54
CA PRO A 36 95.96 21.82 19.61
C PRO A 36 96.18 23.34 19.67
N SER A 37 95.19 23.98 20.30
CA SER A 37 95.26 25.23 21.11
C SER A 37 95.63 26.58 20.48
N ALA A 38 94.64 27.48 20.44
CA ALA A 38 94.80 28.91 20.67
C ALA A 38 93.62 29.40 21.55
N SER A 39 93.89 30.19 22.59
CA SER A 39 92.85 30.65 23.53
C SER A 39 91.94 31.70 22.90
N ARG A 40 90.76 31.28 22.40
CA ARG A 40 89.73 32.20 21.88
C ARG A 40 89.05 32.97 23.02
N GLY A 41 88.89 34.28 22.84
CA GLY A 41 87.94 35.09 23.61
C GLY A 41 86.51 34.82 23.16
N LEU A 42 85.52 35.21 23.98
CA LEU A 42 84.10 35.03 23.65
C LEU A 42 83.70 35.96 22.49
N SER A 43 82.98 35.43 21.51
CA SER A 43 82.43 36.17 20.35
C SER A 43 80.94 35.89 20.15
N LEU A 44 80.24 36.90 19.64
CA LEU A 44 78.81 36.85 19.34
C LEU A 44 78.55 37.56 18.01
N ARG A 45 77.92 36.89 17.06
CA ARG A 45 77.67 37.44 15.71
C ARG A 45 76.30 37.06 15.16
N GLY A 46 75.80 37.83 14.20
CA GLY A 46 74.49 37.53 13.64
C GLY A 46 74.19 38.24 12.34
N ARG A 47 72.98 38.01 11.84
CA ARG A 47 72.42 38.65 10.64
C ARG A 47 71.11 39.34 10.96
N PHE A 48 70.78 40.35 10.19
CA PHE A 48 69.47 40.98 10.21
C PHE A 48 68.60 40.42 9.08
N SER A 49 67.31 40.25 9.35
CA SER A 49 66.26 40.21 8.32
C SER A 49 65.23 41.29 8.63
N LEU A 50 64.41 41.67 7.66
CA LEU A 50 63.21 42.47 7.91
C LEU A 50 62.04 41.53 8.26
N ALA A 51 60.98 42.06 8.86
CA ALA A 51 59.74 41.32 9.06
C ALA A 51 59.07 41.00 7.71
N GLU A 52 58.88 39.71 7.42
CA GLU A 52 58.29 39.21 6.17
C GLU A 52 56.76 39.11 6.29
N ALA A 53 56.04 39.48 5.22
CA ALA A 53 54.58 39.39 5.15
C ALA A 53 54.16 38.29 4.16
N SER A 54 53.73 37.14 4.68
CA SER A 54 53.36 35.99 3.85
C SER A 54 51.86 35.98 3.50
N ALA A 55 51.48 36.65 2.41
CA ALA A 55 50.29 36.25 1.66
C ALA A 55 50.54 36.28 0.16
N VAL A 56 50.36 35.12 -0.45
CA VAL A 56 50.25 34.92 -1.89
C VAL A 56 48.77 34.62 -2.17
N PRO A 57 48.16 35.16 -3.24
CA PRO A 57 46.83 34.73 -3.70
C PRO A 57 46.77 33.19 -3.76
N SER A 58 45.62 32.61 -3.40
CA SER A 58 45.43 31.16 -3.31
C SER A 58 45.88 30.42 -4.58
N GLU A 59 45.68 31.03 -5.75
CA GLU A 59 46.05 30.49 -7.06
C GLU A 59 47.58 30.41 -7.34
N TYR A 60 48.42 31.07 -6.55
CA TYR A 60 49.88 31.21 -6.81
C TYR A 60 50.79 30.59 -5.73
N GLN A 61 50.25 29.96 -4.68
CA GLN A 61 51.03 29.50 -3.51
C GLN A 61 52.11 28.45 -3.81
N THR A 62 52.03 27.72 -4.93
CA THR A 62 52.93 26.60 -5.25
C THR A 62 54.11 26.96 -6.17
N ALA A 63 54.35 28.24 -6.46
CA ALA A 63 55.61 28.65 -7.10
C ALA A 63 56.78 28.36 -6.14
N THR A 64 57.65 27.41 -6.51
CA THR A 64 58.69 26.78 -5.66
C THR A 64 59.85 27.68 -5.24
N ASN A 65 59.70 29.01 -5.37
CA ASN A 65 60.74 29.99 -5.08
C ASN A 65 60.37 30.81 -3.84
N ALA A 66 60.65 30.25 -2.65
CA ALA A 66 60.37 30.89 -1.36
C ALA A 66 60.96 32.31 -1.22
N ALA A 67 62.04 32.62 -1.96
CA ALA A 67 62.65 33.94 -2.01
C ALA A 67 61.74 35.03 -2.62
N LEU A 68 60.85 34.69 -3.56
CA LEU A 68 59.91 35.64 -4.16
C LEU A 68 58.72 35.94 -3.23
N GLN A 69 58.29 34.96 -2.43
CA GLN A 69 57.16 35.13 -1.52
C GLN A 69 57.47 36.08 -0.35
N ALA A 70 58.72 36.13 0.10
CA ALA A 70 59.18 37.00 1.19
C ALA A 70 59.30 38.50 0.82
N SER A 71 59.18 38.84 -0.46
CA SER A 71 59.65 40.14 -0.98
C SER A 71 58.53 41.13 -1.36
N ARG A 72 57.24 40.74 -1.33
CA ARG A 72 56.09 41.49 -1.90
C ARG A 72 55.62 42.73 -1.11
N ASN A 73 56.58 43.60 -0.78
CA ASN A 73 56.39 44.81 0.00
C ASN A 73 56.78 46.05 -0.83
N ALA A 74 56.10 47.17 -0.61
CA ALA A 74 56.73 48.49 -0.76
C ALA A 74 57.44 48.82 0.56
N ILE A 75 58.72 49.21 0.47
CA ILE A 75 59.59 49.49 1.63
C ILE A 75 60.25 50.85 1.37
N PRO A 76 60.29 51.77 2.35
CA PRO A 76 60.96 53.07 2.19
C PRO A 76 62.48 52.88 2.10
N ASP A 77 63.19 53.85 1.51
CA ASP A 77 64.65 53.75 1.38
C ASP A 77 65.36 53.72 2.75
N THR A 78 65.94 52.57 3.07
CA THR A 78 66.71 52.34 4.30
C THR A 78 68.21 52.62 4.15
N SER A 79 68.69 53.04 2.97
CA SER A 79 70.13 53.25 2.70
C SER A 79 70.77 54.30 3.61
N THR A 80 69.98 55.25 4.11
CA THR A 80 70.41 56.32 5.01
C THR A 80 70.42 55.93 6.50
N LEU A 81 69.99 54.71 6.85
CA LEU A 81 69.90 54.26 8.24
C LEU A 81 71.25 53.80 8.79
N THR A 82 71.57 54.27 10.00
CA THR A 82 72.71 53.76 10.78
C THR A 82 72.24 52.60 11.64
N TYR A 83 72.88 51.44 11.49
CA TYR A 83 72.56 50.22 12.23
C TYR A 83 73.46 50.07 13.45
N SER A 84 72.85 49.76 14.59
CA SER A 84 73.54 49.53 15.86
C SER A 84 72.92 48.35 16.58
N VAL A 85 73.75 47.54 17.24
CA VAL A 85 73.28 46.41 18.07
C VAL A 85 73.81 46.58 19.48
N SER A 86 72.93 46.47 20.46
CA SER A 86 73.32 46.31 21.86
C SER A 86 73.26 44.84 22.25
N ALA A 87 74.29 44.35 22.92
CA ALA A 87 74.21 43.15 23.73
C ALA A 87 74.29 43.55 25.21
N THR A 88 73.25 43.26 25.98
CA THR A 88 73.12 43.58 27.41
C THR A 88 73.25 42.30 28.23
N ASN A 89 74.21 42.24 29.16
CA ASN A 89 74.37 41.08 30.03
C ASN A 89 73.30 41.09 31.13
N ALA A 90 72.44 40.08 31.15
CA ALA A 90 71.30 39.98 32.06
C ALA A 90 71.68 39.86 33.55
N SER A 91 72.93 39.50 33.87
CA SER A 91 73.38 39.30 35.26
C SER A 91 73.97 40.54 35.92
N ASN A 92 74.46 41.52 35.14
CA ASN A 92 75.12 42.72 35.68
C ASN A 92 74.79 44.03 34.94
N GLY A 93 73.94 44.00 33.91
CA GLY A 93 73.51 45.17 33.15
C GLY A 93 74.57 45.77 32.23
N ASN A 94 75.73 45.14 32.05
CA ASN A 94 76.77 45.64 31.16
C ASN A 94 76.28 45.61 29.70
N ILE A 95 76.33 46.75 29.00
CA ILE A 95 75.89 46.87 27.61
C ILE A 95 77.10 47.09 26.70
N VAL A 96 77.30 46.18 25.75
CA VAL A 96 78.29 46.32 24.67
C VAL A 96 77.55 46.72 23.39
N TRP A 97 78.09 47.70 22.67
CA TRP A 97 77.49 48.21 21.42
C TRP A 97 78.38 47.89 20.21
N ALA A 98 77.76 47.41 19.13
CA ALA A 98 78.34 47.33 17.80
C ALA A 98 77.70 48.42 16.93
N THR A 99 78.39 49.55 16.75
CA THR A 99 77.90 50.73 16.02
C THR A 99 78.27 50.76 14.54
N ASN A 100 79.11 49.82 14.09
CA ASN A 100 79.49 49.64 12.68
C ASN A 100 78.88 48.34 12.12
N ALA A 101 77.70 47.94 12.59
CA ALA A 101 76.96 46.86 11.98
C ALA A 101 76.57 47.29 10.55
N ASN A 102 76.92 46.50 9.54
CA ASN A 102 76.38 46.75 8.20
C ASN A 102 74.92 46.29 8.17
N SER A 103 74.11 46.73 7.20
CA SER A 103 72.67 46.44 7.14
C SER A 103 72.27 44.95 7.09
N THR A 104 73.24 44.04 7.05
CA THR A 104 73.04 42.58 6.97
C THR A 104 73.66 41.79 8.13
N SER A 105 74.56 42.36 8.94
CA SER A 105 75.29 41.60 9.98
C SER A 105 75.92 42.44 11.10
N TYR A 106 76.14 41.80 12.25
CA TYR A 106 76.86 42.34 13.40
C TYR A 106 77.81 41.30 14.01
N GLU A 107 78.87 41.77 14.68
CA GLU A 107 79.80 40.94 15.46
C GLU A 107 80.32 41.73 16.67
N PHE A 108 80.44 41.04 17.81
CA PHE A 108 81.00 41.53 19.07
C PHE A 108 82.23 40.68 19.42
N ASN A 109 83.43 41.27 19.38
CA ASN A 109 84.68 40.56 19.65
C ASN A 109 85.37 41.07 20.92
N GLY A 110 85.75 40.16 21.82
CA GLY A 110 86.75 40.40 22.86
C GLY A 110 86.31 41.06 24.17
N ASN A 111 85.12 41.69 24.23
CA ASN A 111 84.62 42.38 25.44
C ASN A 111 83.42 41.68 26.13
N LEU A 112 83.18 40.40 25.83
CA LEU A 112 82.08 39.62 26.37
C LEU A 112 82.53 38.71 27.52
N THR A 113 81.64 38.50 28.49
CA THR A 113 81.81 37.60 29.63
C THR A 113 80.83 36.43 29.54
N ALA A 114 81.16 35.30 30.19
CA ALA A 114 80.25 34.16 30.27
C ALA A 114 78.98 34.55 31.04
N GLY A 115 77.82 34.15 30.53
CA GLY A 115 76.51 34.54 31.04
C GLY A 115 75.48 34.68 29.93
N THR A 116 74.27 35.09 30.32
CA THR A 116 73.15 35.34 29.41
C THR A 116 73.18 36.79 28.93
N TRP A 117 73.12 36.99 27.62
CA TRP A 117 73.10 38.27 26.94
C TRP A 117 71.81 38.44 26.16
N GLU A 118 71.18 39.59 26.29
CA GLU A 118 70.02 40.00 25.51
C GLU A 118 70.47 40.94 24.38
N ILE A 119 70.13 40.59 23.14
CA ILE A 119 70.63 41.26 21.94
C ILE A 119 69.48 41.97 21.24
N THR A 120 69.62 43.27 21.05
CA THR A 120 68.61 44.11 20.39
C THR A 120 69.28 44.94 19.32
N ALA A 121 68.72 44.92 18.11
CA ALA A 121 69.20 45.71 16.98
C ALA A 121 68.28 46.91 16.74
N TYR A 122 68.90 48.02 16.36
CA TYR A 122 68.25 49.30 16.10
C TYR A 122 68.80 49.89 14.80
N ALA A 123 67.91 50.29 13.88
CA ALA A 123 68.26 51.14 12.75
C ALA A 123 67.70 52.54 13.01
N LYS A 124 68.55 53.57 12.86
CA LYS A 124 68.21 54.97 13.19
C LYS A 124 68.52 55.90 12.03
N GLN A 125 67.70 56.93 11.87
CA GLN A 125 68.00 58.07 11.01
C GLN A 125 68.37 59.26 11.89
N GLY A 126 69.64 59.64 11.92
CA GLY A 126 70.16 60.53 12.95
C GLY A 126 69.94 59.94 14.34
N THR A 127 69.14 60.63 15.18
CA THR A 127 68.75 60.15 16.51
C THR A 127 67.42 59.41 16.56
N ALA A 128 66.59 59.49 15.52
CA ALA A 128 65.26 58.89 15.48
C ALA A 128 65.33 57.36 15.29
N LEU A 129 64.54 56.62 16.06
CA LEU A 129 64.42 55.17 15.90
C LEU A 129 63.48 54.85 14.75
N VAL A 130 63.97 54.08 13.77
CA VAL A 130 63.23 53.75 12.54
C VAL A 130 62.84 52.27 12.53
N LEU A 131 63.81 51.39 12.80
CA LEU A 131 63.58 49.95 12.95
C LEU A 131 64.14 49.46 14.28
N GLN A 132 63.48 48.47 14.89
CA GLN A 132 63.97 47.77 16.06
C GLN A 132 63.67 46.27 15.93
N SER A 133 64.59 45.41 16.37
CA SER A 133 64.28 43.99 16.57
C SER A 133 63.66 43.76 17.94
N GLU A 134 62.87 42.70 18.08
CA GLU A 134 62.61 42.15 19.41
C GLU A 134 63.94 41.75 20.08
N PRO A 135 64.09 41.93 21.41
CA PRO A 135 65.26 41.48 22.14
C PRO A 135 65.40 39.95 22.08
N LYS A 136 66.60 39.45 21.76
CA LYS A 136 66.87 38.02 21.61
C LYS A 136 67.94 37.54 22.58
N THR A 137 67.58 36.58 23.41
CA THR A 137 68.47 36.03 24.44
C THR A 137 69.44 34.99 23.85
N VAL A 138 70.73 35.12 24.20
CA VAL A 138 71.81 34.18 23.84
C VAL A 138 72.68 33.93 25.07
N THR A 139 73.12 32.69 25.28
CA THR A 139 73.99 32.32 26.42
C THR A 139 75.40 32.02 25.93
N LEU A 140 76.40 32.69 26.52
CA LEU A 140 77.82 32.47 26.25
C LEU A 140 78.47 31.74 27.43
N SER A 141 79.36 30.78 27.15
CA SER A 141 80.05 30.03 28.20
C SER A 141 81.46 29.62 27.79
N LYS A 142 82.26 29.10 28.73
CA LYS A 142 83.59 28.55 28.42
C LYS A 142 83.56 27.33 27.49
N LEU A 143 82.38 26.71 27.28
CA LEU A 143 82.16 25.59 26.35
C LEU A 143 81.48 26.03 25.03
N ALA A 144 80.81 27.17 25.03
CA ALA A 144 80.17 27.80 23.87
C ALA A 144 80.79 29.19 23.68
N MET A 145 82.02 29.20 23.17
CA MET A 145 82.84 30.42 23.07
C MET A 145 82.40 31.37 21.95
N ASP A 146 81.85 30.81 20.87
CA ASP A 146 81.25 31.55 19.76
C ASP A 146 79.74 31.25 19.75
N ALA A 147 78.90 32.27 19.70
CA ALA A 147 77.44 32.11 19.51
C ALA A 147 76.93 32.96 18.34
N SER A 148 75.76 32.59 17.81
CA SER A 148 75.09 33.40 16.79
C SER A 148 73.58 33.51 16.93
N ALA A 149 73.04 34.65 16.50
CA ALA A 149 71.61 34.92 16.51
C ALA A 149 71.19 35.83 15.35
N SER A 150 70.31 35.32 14.48
CA SER A 150 69.57 36.17 13.53
C SER A 150 68.53 37.00 14.27
N LEU A 151 68.42 38.28 13.92
CA LEU A 151 67.46 39.25 14.47
C LEU A 151 66.54 39.74 13.35
N THR A 152 65.23 39.78 13.63
CA THR A 152 64.23 40.28 12.69
C THR A 152 63.87 41.72 13.06
N MET A 153 64.17 42.66 12.19
CA MET A 153 63.91 44.09 12.33
C MET A 153 62.46 44.40 11.91
N ALA A 154 61.72 45.07 12.79
CA ALA A 154 60.37 45.55 12.55
C ALA A 154 60.34 47.10 12.56
N PRO A 155 59.31 47.73 11.98
CA PRO A 155 59.07 49.17 12.15
C PRO A 155 58.95 49.54 13.63
N SER A 156 59.55 50.65 14.06
CA SER A 156 59.36 51.14 15.43
C SER A 156 57.90 51.51 15.68
N THR A 157 57.29 50.93 16.71
CA THR A 157 55.88 51.15 17.08
C THR A 157 55.56 52.58 17.53
N SER A 158 56.58 53.42 17.70
CA SER A 158 56.46 54.86 17.96
C SER A 158 56.93 55.67 16.75
N GLY A 159 56.06 56.56 16.27
CA GLY A 159 56.31 57.46 15.15
C GLY A 159 55.42 57.20 13.93
N SER A 160 55.58 58.04 12.91
CA SER A 160 54.79 58.02 11.67
C SER A 160 55.65 58.30 10.44
N GLY A 161 55.21 57.84 9.28
CA GLY A 161 55.84 58.06 7.97
C GLY A 161 54.84 58.52 6.90
N SER A 162 55.30 58.54 5.64
CA SER A 162 54.47 58.81 4.46
C SER A 162 54.52 57.67 3.43
N ILE A 163 53.55 57.67 2.52
CA ILE A 163 53.42 56.79 1.36
C ILE A 163 53.17 57.68 0.15
N ASP A 164 53.92 57.46 -0.94
CA ASP A 164 53.65 58.02 -2.27
C ASP A 164 53.95 56.98 -3.36
N LEU A 165 53.10 55.96 -3.46
CA LEU A 165 53.27 54.85 -4.40
C LEU A 165 52.44 55.05 -5.66
N ALA A 166 53.10 55.08 -6.81
CA ALA A 166 52.44 55.07 -8.11
C ALA A 166 51.89 53.67 -8.46
N ILE A 167 50.75 53.66 -9.13
CA ILE A 167 50.09 52.50 -9.73
C ILE A 167 49.83 52.84 -11.20
N ASN A 168 50.43 52.06 -12.10
CA ASN A 168 50.20 52.18 -13.54
C ASN A 168 49.55 50.92 -14.11
N TRP A 169 49.05 51.05 -15.33
CA TRP A 169 48.67 49.96 -16.21
C TRP A 169 49.00 50.33 -17.65
N ALA A 170 49.37 49.34 -18.47
CA ALA A 170 49.72 49.61 -19.86
C ALA A 170 48.49 50.02 -20.67
N SER A 171 48.64 50.89 -21.67
CA SER A 171 47.51 51.39 -22.49
C SER A 171 46.82 50.28 -23.30
N ASP A 172 47.49 49.16 -23.55
CA ASP A 172 46.96 47.97 -24.21
C ASP A 172 46.34 46.93 -23.25
N SER A 173 46.45 47.13 -21.93
CA SER A 173 45.85 46.25 -20.91
C SER A 173 44.32 46.27 -20.92
N GLY A 174 43.71 47.33 -21.45
CA GLY A 174 42.26 47.56 -21.43
C GLY A 174 41.74 48.09 -20.08
N ILE A 175 42.61 48.36 -19.12
CA ILE A 175 42.25 48.98 -17.83
C ILE A 175 42.06 50.49 -18.02
N GLY A 176 41.04 51.05 -17.35
CA GLY A 176 40.74 52.48 -17.31
C GLY A 176 40.29 52.97 -15.92
N TYR A 177 40.31 52.11 -14.90
CA TYR A 177 39.98 52.46 -13.52
C TYR A 177 40.63 51.46 -12.54
N CYS A 178 41.08 51.92 -11.37
CA CYS A 178 41.47 51.06 -10.25
C CYS A 178 40.59 51.36 -9.03
N ASN A 179 40.04 50.32 -8.40
CA ASN A 179 39.46 50.38 -7.07
C ASN A 179 40.39 49.68 -6.08
N TYR A 180 40.57 50.27 -4.90
CA TYR A 180 41.45 49.75 -3.86
C TYR A 180 40.69 49.51 -2.55
N SER A 181 40.99 48.42 -1.86
CA SER A 181 40.56 48.26 -0.47
C SER A 181 41.43 49.13 0.42
N LYS A 182 40.85 50.12 1.10
CA LYS A 182 41.59 50.93 2.08
C LYS A 182 42.21 50.02 3.17
N PRO A 183 43.50 50.17 3.50
CA PRO A 183 44.05 49.62 4.74
C PRO A 183 43.45 50.37 5.93
N ASP A 184 43.20 49.68 7.05
CA ASP A 184 42.72 50.34 8.27
C ASP A 184 43.73 51.38 8.76
N GLY A 185 43.26 52.61 8.99
CA GLY A 185 44.09 53.74 9.44
C GLY A 185 44.72 54.60 8.33
N ILE A 186 44.51 54.29 7.04
CA ILE A 186 45.04 55.09 5.92
C ILE A 186 43.91 55.79 5.16
N THR A 187 44.02 57.12 5.02
CA THR A 187 43.16 57.95 4.16
C THR A 187 43.89 58.23 2.85
N ILE A 188 43.38 57.69 1.74
CA ILE A 188 43.97 57.83 0.40
C ILE A 188 43.29 58.97 -0.36
N THR A 189 44.06 59.95 -0.83
CA THR A 189 43.61 61.04 -1.69
C THR A 189 43.83 60.73 -3.18
N THR A 190 42.77 60.77 -3.98
CA THR A 190 42.82 60.50 -5.42
C THR A 190 43.12 61.74 -6.25
N THR A 191 44.12 61.67 -7.12
CA THR A 191 44.18 62.46 -8.36
C THR A 191 43.69 61.58 -9.50
N SER A 192 42.63 61.97 -10.22
CA SER A 192 42.13 61.20 -11.35
C SER A 192 43.03 61.39 -12.58
N GLY A 193 43.90 60.42 -12.86
CA GLY A 193 44.74 60.41 -14.06
C GLY A 193 46.02 59.60 -13.85
N GLN A 194 46.34 58.74 -14.83
CA GLN A 194 47.50 57.86 -14.78
C GLN A 194 48.83 58.64 -14.63
N PRO A 195 49.71 58.31 -13.65
CA PRO A 195 49.58 57.25 -12.65
C PRO A 195 48.57 57.59 -11.54
N ASP A 196 47.69 56.64 -11.20
CA ASP A 196 46.98 56.70 -9.92
C ASP A 196 48.00 56.55 -8.78
N LYS A 197 47.85 57.28 -7.68
CA LYS A 197 48.79 57.23 -6.55
C LYS A 197 48.10 56.84 -5.25
N ILE A 198 48.70 55.90 -4.51
CA ILE A 198 48.44 55.73 -3.07
C ILE A 198 49.27 56.78 -2.34
N THR A 199 48.66 57.93 -2.05
CA THR A 199 49.26 58.98 -1.21
C THR A 199 48.70 58.95 0.21
N ALA A 200 49.57 59.04 1.20
CA ALA A 200 49.20 59.20 2.61
C ALA A 200 50.34 59.83 3.42
N SER A 201 50.03 60.62 4.44
CA SER A 201 51.02 61.23 5.33
C SER A 201 50.62 61.09 6.80
N ASN A 202 51.60 61.12 7.70
CA ASN A 202 51.43 60.89 9.14
C ASN A 202 50.79 59.53 9.48
N ILE A 203 51.03 58.53 8.63
CA ILE A 203 50.56 57.16 8.87
C ILE A 203 51.42 56.53 9.96
N ALA A 204 50.78 55.90 10.94
CA ALA A 204 51.48 55.21 12.02
C ALA A 204 52.45 54.17 11.45
N SER A 205 53.57 53.96 12.10
CA SER A 205 54.54 52.99 11.61
C SER A 205 54.02 51.55 11.75
N GLY A 206 54.18 50.74 10.70
CA GLY A 206 53.61 49.40 10.62
C GLY A 206 53.72 48.79 9.21
N ILE A 207 53.01 47.69 8.98
CA ILE A 207 52.86 47.06 7.65
C ILE A 207 51.35 46.98 7.35
N TYR A 208 50.95 47.45 6.18
CA TYR A 208 49.57 47.64 5.76
C TYR A 208 49.26 46.83 4.51
N THR A 209 48.09 46.18 4.45
CA THR A 209 47.66 45.40 3.28
C THR A 209 46.75 46.22 2.37
N VAL A 210 47.03 46.26 1.07
CA VAL A 210 46.16 46.88 0.04
C VAL A 210 45.77 45.84 -1.02
N THR A 211 44.48 45.75 -1.35
CA THR A 211 43.99 44.95 -2.50
C THR A 211 43.61 45.90 -3.61
N LEU A 212 44.20 45.71 -4.80
CA LEU A 212 43.97 46.52 -5.99
C LEU A 212 43.14 45.70 -6.99
N SER A 213 42.02 46.26 -7.44
CA SER A 213 41.08 45.66 -8.40
C SER A 213 40.95 46.60 -9.59
N PHE A 214 41.44 46.17 -10.74
CA PHE A 214 41.51 46.99 -11.95
C PHE A 214 40.31 46.70 -12.85
N TYR A 215 39.71 47.74 -13.43
CA TYR A 215 38.51 47.68 -14.25
C TYR A 215 38.72 48.46 -15.55
N THR A 216 37.85 48.19 -16.52
CA THR A 216 37.75 48.91 -17.80
C THR A 216 37.32 50.37 -17.60
N SER A 217 36.42 50.63 -16.64
CA SER A 217 35.95 51.95 -16.27
C SER A 217 35.32 51.97 -14.87
N GLN A 218 35.17 53.17 -14.30
CA GLN A 218 34.50 53.36 -13.01
C GLN A 218 33.01 53.00 -13.05
N ALA A 219 32.34 53.23 -14.19
CA ALA A 219 30.94 52.83 -14.39
C ALA A 219 30.76 51.31 -14.31
N TYR A 220 31.77 50.54 -14.74
CA TYR A 220 31.76 49.08 -14.73
C TYR A 220 32.05 48.49 -13.34
N TYR A 221 32.91 49.14 -12.55
CA TYR A 221 33.01 48.83 -11.11
C TYR A 221 31.66 49.02 -10.40
N ASN A 222 30.96 50.14 -10.68
CA ASN A 222 29.68 50.47 -10.06
C ASN A 222 28.52 49.53 -10.44
N SER A 223 28.65 48.71 -11.51
CA SER A 223 27.65 47.70 -11.86
C SER A 223 27.80 46.38 -11.09
N GLY A 224 28.84 46.24 -10.26
CA GLY A 224 29.14 45.03 -9.51
C GLY A 224 29.87 43.95 -10.31
N ALA A 225 30.43 44.30 -11.47
CA ALA A 225 31.14 43.36 -12.32
C ALA A 225 32.50 42.90 -11.75
N ALA A 226 33.08 41.85 -12.34
CA ALA A 226 34.42 41.40 -12.00
C ALA A 226 35.49 42.38 -12.55
N PRO A 227 36.63 42.55 -11.84
CA PRO A 227 37.79 43.29 -12.38
C PRO A 227 38.40 42.58 -13.60
N LEU A 228 39.31 43.26 -14.32
CA LEU A 228 40.25 42.75 -15.35
C LEU A 228 41.57 42.21 -14.79
N TYR A 229 41.98 42.70 -13.63
CA TYR A 229 43.13 42.19 -12.89
C TYR A 229 42.90 42.43 -11.40
N LYS A 230 43.36 41.52 -10.54
CA LYS A 230 43.30 41.70 -9.08
C LYS A 230 44.58 41.24 -8.43
N CYS A 231 45.10 42.03 -7.51
CA CYS A 231 46.29 41.72 -6.71
C CYS A 231 46.16 42.27 -5.28
N THR A 232 47.04 41.81 -4.40
CA THR A 232 47.10 42.25 -3.00
C THR A 232 48.57 42.39 -2.62
N GLU A 233 48.93 43.60 -2.19
CA GLU A 233 50.30 44.00 -1.88
C GLU A 233 50.41 44.53 -0.43
N TYR A 234 51.63 44.59 0.07
CA TYR A 234 51.95 45.11 1.39
C TYR A 234 52.73 46.41 1.31
N ILE A 235 52.42 47.37 2.18
CA ILE A 235 53.11 48.66 2.27
C ILE A 235 53.65 48.79 3.69
N ALA A 236 54.97 48.81 3.83
CA ALA A 236 55.65 49.05 5.09
C ALA A 236 55.84 50.56 5.28
N VAL A 237 55.47 51.10 6.44
CA VAL A 237 55.62 52.52 6.79
C VAL A 237 56.58 52.63 7.97
N TYR A 238 57.74 53.27 7.76
CA TYR A 238 58.74 53.45 8.82
C TYR A 238 58.74 54.91 9.32
N PRO A 239 59.06 55.18 10.60
CA PRO A 239 59.02 56.53 11.15
C PRO A 239 59.99 57.48 10.46
N GLY A 240 59.51 58.66 10.08
CA GLY A 240 60.31 59.71 9.45
C GLY A 240 60.73 59.43 7.99
N LEU A 241 60.37 58.28 7.42
CA LEU A 241 60.66 57.92 6.04
C LEU A 241 59.40 57.94 5.15
N GLU A 242 59.64 58.03 3.85
CA GLU A 242 58.62 57.93 2.81
C GLU A 242 58.74 56.63 2.03
N THR A 243 57.62 55.96 1.83
CA THR A 243 57.51 54.73 1.04
C THR A 243 57.00 55.06 -0.35
N ASN A 244 57.91 55.18 -1.31
CA ASN A 244 57.63 55.69 -2.65
C ASN A 244 58.17 54.80 -3.80
N THR A 245 58.59 53.57 -3.52
CA THR A 245 58.97 52.58 -4.53
C THR A 245 58.49 51.19 -4.13
N TRP A 246 58.10 50.37 -5.12
CA TRP A 246 57.77 48.96 -4.89
C TRP A 246 59.05 48.11 -4.96
N THR A 247 59.11 47.00 -4.21
CA THR A 247 60.28 46.11 -4.30
C THR A 247 60.28 45.42 -5.67
N LYS A 248 61.32 45.68 -6.47
CA LYS A 248 61.52 45.18 -7.83
C LYS A 248 61.38 43.66 -7.99
N GLU A 249 60.78 43.23 -9.11
CA GLU A 249 60.61 41.81 -9.51
C GLU A 249 59.80 40.94 -8.53
N THR A 250 59.02 41.52 -7.61
CA THR A 250 58.28 40.78 -6.58
C THR A 250 56.85 40.39 -6.98
N ALA A 251 56.39 40.86 -8.13
CA ALA A 251 55.10 40.50 -8.71
C ALA A 251 55.16 40.60 -10.25
N PRO A 252 54.27 39.90 -11.00
CA PRO A 252 54.22 40.03 -12.45
C PRO A 252 53.94 41.47 -12.96
N HIS A 253 53.36 42.30 -12.10
CA HIS A 253 53.03 43.71 -12.34
C HIS A 253 54.03 44.68 -11.68
N ILE A 254 55.17 44.20 -11.13
CA ILE A 254 56.26 45.05 -10.62
C ILE A 254 57.54 44.67 -11.36
N ASP A 255 58.09 45.60 -12.14
CA ASP A 255 59.21 45.32 -13.03
C ASP A 255 60.58 45.31 -12.32
N ALA A 256 61.66 45.19 -13.10
CA ALA A 256 63.05 45.21 -12.62
C ALA A 256 63.50 46.57 -12.07
N SER A 257 62.77 47.65 -12.36
CA SER A 257 63.00 49.00 -11.84
C SER A 257 62.31 49.22 -10.49
N GLY A 258 61.28 48.43 -10.17
CA GLY A 258 60.39 48.67 -9.03
C GLY A 258 59.13 49.47 -9.39
N ASP A 259 58.83 49.60 -10.69
CA ASP A 259 57.63 50.29 -11.16
C ASP A 259 56.43 49.33 -11.17
N PHE A 260 55.34 49.72 -10.51
CA PHE A 260 54.08 49.00 -10.57
C PHE A 260 53.36 49.35 -11.88
N ASN A 261 53.22 48.37 -12.76
CA ASN A 261 52.55 48.49 -14.05
C ASN A 261 51.80 47.19 -14.41
N VAL A 262 50.46 47.23 -14.41
CA VAL A 262 49.64 46.11 -14.93
C VAL A 262 49.73 46.08 -16.46
N ALA A 263 50.66 45.30 -16.99
CA ALA A 263 50.81 45.08 -18.43
C ALA A 263 49.63 44.27 -19.00
N LYS A 264 49.44 44.31 -20.32
CA LYS A 264 48.52 43.41 -21.03
C LYS A 264 48.76 41.93 -20.69
N SER A 265 50.02 41.51 -20.59
CA SER A 265 50.40 40.16 -20.16
C SER A 265 49.92 39.81 -18.74
N CYS A 266 49.80 40.78 -17.82
CA CYS A 266 49.21 40.55 -16.50
C CYS A 266 47.72 40.24 -16.59
N VAL A 267 46.97 40.98 -17.43
CA VAL A 267 45.54 40.74 -17.67
C VAL A 267 45.33 39.40 -18.40
N GLU A 268 46.20 39.07 -19.36
CA GLU A 268 46.12 37.82 -20.12
C GLU A 268 46.57 36.58 -19.33
N THR A 269 47.50 36.71 -18.37
CA THR A 269 47.91 35.59 -17.49
C THR A 269 47.08 35.47 -16.22
N PHE A 270 46.27 36.49 -15.89
CA PHE A 270 45.29 36.42 -14.82
C PHE A 270 44.11 35.55 -15.28
N VAL A 271 44.01 34.37 -14.68
CA VAL A 271 43.11 33.31 -15.14
C VAL A 271 41.66 33.63 -14.77
N TYR A 272 40.92 34.25 -15.69
CA TYR A 272 39.47 34.20 -15.63
C TYR A 272 39.01 32.77 -15.85
N ARG A 273 38.46 32.17 -14.79
CA ARG A 273 37.63 30.96 -14.92
C ARG A 273 36.46 31.17 -15.89
N LYS A 274 36.01 32.42 -16.08
CA LYS A 274 34.90 32.85 -16.92
C LYS A 274 35.37 33.37 -18.29
N ILE A 275 34.98 32.70 -19.36
CA ILE A 275 35.22 33.13 -20.76
C ILE A 275 33.87 33.46 -21.38
N TYR A 276 33.73 34.65 -21.97
CA TYR A 276 32.53 35.13 -22.63
C TYR A 276 32.65 35.02 -24.15
N VAL A 277 31.55 34.68 -24.81
CA VAL A 277 31.45 34.50 -26.27
C VAL A 277 30.12 35.06 -26.79
N GLU A 278 30.17 35.81 -27.89
CA GLU A 278 29.04 36.55 -28.46
C GLU A 278 29.18 36.68 -29.99
N GLN A 279 28.14 36.32 -30.75
CA GLN A 279 28.20 36.39 -32.21
C GLN A 279 28.25 37.85 -32.70
N GLY A 280 29.25 38.16 -33.53
CA GLY A 280 29.43 39.51 -34.07
C GLY A 280 30.29 40.44 -33.20
N ALA A 281 30.88 39.94 -32.11
CA ALA A 281 31.89 40.67 -31.37
C ALA A 281 33.13 41.00 -32.24
N SER A 282 33.93 41.98 -31.80
CA SER A 282 35.11 42.42 -32.53
C SER A 282 36.27 41.43 -32.39
N SER A 283 36.76 40.88 -33.50
CA SER A 283 37.91 39.97 -33.51
C SER A 283 39.27 40.64 -33.25
N SER A 284 39.37 41.97 -33.43
CA SER A 284 40.66 42.70 -33.33
C SER A 284 41.13 42.94 -31.90
N ASN A 285 40.24 42.81 -30.91
CA ASN A 285 40.52 43.08 -29.50
C ASN A 285 39.81 42.12 -28.52
N ALA A 286 39.22 41.03 -29.01
CA ALA A 286 38.60 40.00 -28.17
C ALA A 286 39.61 39.37 -27.20
N ASN A 287 39.25 39.30 -25.92
CA ASN A 287 40.06 38.69 -24.86
C ASN A 287 39.24 37.76 -23.95
N GLY A 288 37.99 37.45 -24.32
CA GLY A 288 37.12 36.56 -23.56
C GLY A 288 36.50 37.17 -22.31
N THR A 289 36.70 38.46 -22.03
CA THR A 289 35.95 39.18 -20.99
C THR A 289 34.53 39.49 -21.47
N SER A 290 33.60 39.80 -20.56
CA SER A 290 32.21 40.11 -20.93
C SER A 290 32.05 41.38 -21.78
N GLU A 291 33.03 42.30 -21.78
CA GLU A 291 33.04 43.48 -22.65
C GLU A 291 33.67 43.22 -24.03
N ARG A 292 34.64 42.32 -24.09
CA ARG A 292 35.34 41.93 -25.32
C ARG A 292 35.25 40.41 -25.50
N PRO A 293 34.02 39.87 -25.60
CA PRO A 293 33.79 38.44 -25.74
C PRO A 293 34.42 37.94 -27.04
N TYR A 294 34.74 36.66 -27.08
CA TYR A 294 35.18 36.04 -28.33
C TYR A 294 34.05 36.05 -29.37
N PRO A 295 34.35 36.32 -30.65
CA PRO A 295 33.33 36.37 -31.72
C PRO A 295 32.79 34.99 -32.10
N SER A 296 33.46 33.92 -31.67
CA SER A 296 33.18 32.54 -32.04
C SER A 296 33.51 31.57 -30.90
N ILE A 297 32.84 30.43 -30.90
CA ILE A 297 33.04 29.35 -29.92
C ILE A 297 34.44 28.76 -30.06
N GLU A 298 34.94 28.62 -31.28
CA GLU A 298 36.26 28.08 -31.60
C GLU A 298 37.36 28.94 -30.97
N SER A 299 37.22 30.27 -31.00
CA SER A 299 38.15 31.20 -30.35
C SER A 299 38.13 31.07 -28.82
N ALA A 300 36.93 30.97 -28.23
CA ALA A 300 36.77 30.77 -26.79
C ALA A 300 37.33 29.41 -26.32
N MET A 301 37.07 28.33 -27.07
CA MET A 301 37.54 26.98 -26.74
C MET A 301 39.04 26.80 -27.00
N THR A 302 39.62 27.51 -27.97
CA THR A 302 41.08 27.59 -28.15
C THR A 302 41.71 28.22 -26.91
N ARG A 303 41.19 29.39 -26.49
CA ARG A 303 41.68 30.05 -25.28
C ARG A 303 41.54 29.19 -24.02
N LEU A 304 40.40 28.52 -23.87
CA LEU A 304 40.16 27.60 -22.76
C LEU A 304 41.18 26.45 -22.74
N SER A 305 41.52 25.91 -23.91
CA SER A 305 42.50 24.83 -24.05
C SER A 305 43.93 25.29 -23.75
N GLU A 306 44.29 26.53 -24.10
CA GLU A 306 45.57 27.14 -23.73
C GLU A 306 45.72 27.25 -22.21
N VAL A 307 44.74 27.85 -21.51
CA VAL A 307 44.82 28.08 -20.06
C VAL A 307 44.75 26.77 -19.28
N ALA A 308 43.98 25.79 -19.77
CA ALA A 308 43.93 24.44 -19.21
C ALA A 308 45.14 23.55 -19.59
N GLY A 309 46.00 24.00 -20.51
CA GLY A 309 47.29 23.35 -20.82
C GLY A 309 48.47 23.87 -20.01
N ALA A 310 48.34 25.05 -19.39
CA ALA A 310 49.46 25.79 -18.79
C ALA A 310 49.89 25.31 -17.38
N ASN A 311 49.28 24.25 -16.83
CA ASN A 311 49.55 23.71 -15.48
C ASN A 311 49.37 24.69 -14.29
N ILE A 312 48.72 25.85 -14.50
CA ILE A 312 48.34 26.84 -13.46
C ILE A 312 47.11 26.37 -12.64
N ILE A 313 46.85 25.06 -12.56
CA ILE A 313 45.50 24.49 -12.36
C ILE A 313 45.31 23.90 -10.95
N THR A 314 45.66 24.65 -9.91
CA THR A 314 45.32 24.29 -8.52
C THR A 314 43.93 24.81 -8.16
N GLY A 315 42.87 24.11 -8.57
CA GLY A 315 41.52 24.38 -8.06
C GLY A 315 40.32 24.16 -8.99
N ILE A 316 40.53 23.79 -10.27
CA ILE A 316 39.42 23.45 -11.17
C ILE A 316 38.83 22.09 -10.75
N SER A 317 37.52 22.05 -10.49
CA SER A 317 36.81 20.86 -10.03
C SER A 317 35.35 20.85 -10.49
N ALA A 318 34.61 19.77 -10.25
CA ALA A 318 33.18 19.71 -10.57
C ALA A 318 32.33 20.76 -9.81
N THR A 319 32.79 21.25 -8.65
CA THR A 319 32.13 22.33 -7.88
C THR A 319 32.73 23.72 -8.16
N ASN A 320 33.82 23.78 -8.92
CA ASN A 320 34.55 25.01 -9.26
C ASN A 320 35.10 24.91 -10.71
N PRO A 321 34.24 24.77 -11.74
CA PRO A 321 34.68 24.46 -13.10
C PRO A 321 35.24 25.69 -13.82
N TRP A 322 35.74 25.53 -15.04
CA TRP A 322 35.74 26.62 -16.02
C TRP A 322 34.30 27.03 -16.35
N GLU A 323 34.08 28.25 -16.83
CA GLU A 323 32.74 28.79 -17.12
C GLU A 323 32.75 29.48 -18.51
N LEU A 324 32.01 28.94 -19.47
CA LEU A 324 31.79 29.52 -20.80
C LEU A 324 30.42 30.21 -20.83
N HIS A 325 30.45 31.54 -20.81
CA HIS A 325 29.28 32.40 -20.79
C HIS A 325 28.87 32.79 -22.22
N VAL A 326 27.71 32.29 -22.67
CA VAL A 326 27.19 32.48 -24.03
C VAL A 326 26.18 33.61 -24.06
N LYS A 327 26.47 34.66 -24.84
CA LYS A 327 25.57 35.78 -25.09
C LYS A 327 24.88 35.65 -26.45
N GLY A 328 23.56 35.83 -26.47
CA GLY A 328 22.78 35.80 -27.70
C GLY A 328 22.79 34.44 -28.39
N THR A 329 22.71 34.43 -29.73
CA THR A 329 22.79 33.20 -30.53
C THR A 329 24.17 33.07 -31.17
N LEU A 330 24.85 31.96 -30.95
CA LEU A 330 26.07 31.56 -31.66
C LEU A 330 25.72 30.49 -32.69
N LYS A 331 26.01 30.77 -33.96
CA LYS A 331 25.60 29.93 -35.08
C LYS A 331 26.80 29.34 -35.83
N ALA A 332 26.81 28.02 -36.02
CA ALA A 332 27.90 27.31 -36.69
C ALA A 332 28.08 27.72 -38.16
N HIS A 333 29.33 27.89 -38.59
CA HIS A 333 29.69 28.29 -39.95
C HIS A 333 29.94 27.08 -40.88
N SER A 334 30.09 27.32 -42.18
CA SER A 334 30.51 26.30 -43.15
C SER A 334 31.96 25.90 -42.93
N GLY A 335 32.28 24.60 -42.98
CA GLY A 335 33.64 24.09 -42.76
C GLY A 335 34.01 23.85 -41.30
N ILE A 336 33.03 23.91 -40.39
CA ILE A 336 33.19 23.46 -39.00
C ILE A 336 33.46 21.94 -38.94
N GLY A 337 34.11 21.48 -37.87
CA GLY A 337 34.42 20.06 -37.63
C GLY A 337 33.19 19.23 -37.22
N GLN A 338 33.43 18.03 -36.69
CA GLN A 338 32.36 17.11 -36.26
C GLN A 338 31.52 17.65 -35.09
N ASP A 339 32.12 18.51 -34.26
CA ASP A 339 31.53 19.06 -33.03
C ASP A 339 31.72 20.59 -32.99
N PHE A 340 30.68 21.34 -32.61
CA PHE A 340 30.75 22.79 -32.41
C PHE A 340 31.51 23.13 -31.11
N ILE A 341 31.22 22.39 -30.03
CA ILE A 341 32.01 22.40 -28.79
C ILE A 341 32.59 21.00 -28.57
N ASN A 342 33.91 20.90 -28.51
CA ASN A 342 34.61 19.69 -28.08
C ASN A 342 35.32 19.98 -26.74
N VAL A 343 34.97 19.24 -25.69
CA VAL A 343 35.57 19.40 -24.36
C VAL A 343 36.51 18.21 -24.07
N PRO A 344 37.84 18.39 -24.25
CA PRO A 344 38.83 17.34 -24.00
C PRO A 344 39.11 17.15 -22.51
N SER A 345 39.76 16.03 -22.17
CA SER A 345 40.21 15.72 -20.80
C SER A 345 41.10 16.79 -20.17
N SER A 346 41.89 17.52 -20.98
CA SER A 346 42.75 18.61 -20.50
C SER A 346 41.97 19.79 -19.91
N VAL A 347 40.74 20.04 -20.36
CA VAL A 347 39.87 21.08 -19.77
C VAL A 347 39.31 20.62 -18.41
N GLY A 348 39.14 19.31 -18.20
CA GLY A 348 38.69 18.71 -16.94
C GLY A 348 37.22 19.01 -16.62
N HIS A 349 36.90 20.23 -16.18
CA HIS A 349 35.57 20.61 -15.72
C HIS A 349 35.13 21.94 -16.35
N LEU A 350 33.98 21.96 -17.04
CA LEU A 350 33.41 23.15 -17.69
C LEU A 350 31.92 23.32 -17.35
N ALA A 351 31.47 24.54 -17.11
CA ALA A 351 30.07 24.94 -17.11
C ALA A 351 29.81 25.82 -18.33
N ILE A 352 28.72 25.60 -19.06
CA ILE A 352 28.28 26.43 -20.19
C ILE A 352 26.99 27.12 -19.75
N ILE A 353 27.04 28.44 -19.64
CA ILE A 353 26.02 29.26 -18.98
C ILE A 353 25.44 30.22 -20.01
N GLY A 354 24.11 30.22 -20.16
CA GLY A 354 23.39 31.18 -20.98
C GLY A 354 23.25 32.54 -20.28
N GLU A 355 23.74 33.60 -20.92
CA GLU A 355 23.60 34.98 -20.45
C GLU A 355 22.31 35.61 -20.98
N GLY A 356 21.39 35.96 -20.07
CA GLY A 356 20.10 36.58 -20.39
C GLY A 356 19.09 35.63 -21.05
N SER A 357 17.94 36.18 -21.44
CA SER A 357 16.87 35.40 -22.07
C SER A 357 17.17 35.10 -23.55
N GLY A 358 17.30 33.83 -23.90
CA GLY A 358 17.43 33.38 -25.30
C GLY A 358 18.85 33.02 -25.75
N ALA A 359 19.80 32.90 -24.81
CA ALA A 359 21.13 32.37 -25.10
C ALA A 359 21.04 31.00 -25.83
N THR A 360 21.73 30.88 -26.95
CA THR A 360 21.55 29.76 -27.91
C THR A 360 22.87 29.38 -28.58
N ILE A 361 23.16 28.08 -28.64
CA ILE A 361 24.16 27.48 -29.51
C ILE A 361 23.42 26.71 -30.60
N ASP A 362 23.50 27.21 -31.84
CA ASP A 362 22.80 26.68 -33.02
C ASP A 362 23.82 26.06 -33.98
N ALA A 363 23.88 24.74 -34.05
CA ALA A 363 24.80 24.02 -34.91
C ALA A 363 24.37 23.99 -36.40
N ASP A 364 23.25 24.63 -36.76
CA ASP A 364 22.76 24.84 -38.14
C ASP A 364 22.68 23.57 -39.01
N ASN A 365 22.50 22.41 -38.37
CA ASN A 365 22.51 21.06 -38.95
C ASN A 365 23.85 20.63 -39.56
N LYS A 366 24.96 21.30 -39.22
CA LYS A 366 26.31 21.06 -39.80
C LYS A 366 27.18 20.09 -39.01
N CYS A 367 26.99 20.03 -37.70
CA CYS A 367 27.83 19.29 -36.75
C CYS A 367 27.06 18.97 -35.47
N ARG A 368 27.64 18.17 -34.57
CA ARG A 368 27.15 17.98 -33.20
C ARG A 368 27.23 19.28 -32.42
N VAL A 369 26.31 19.56 -31.48
CA VAL A 369 26.43 20.77 -30.64
C VAL A 369 27.56 20.65 -29.61
N LEU A 370 27.63 19.53 -28.88
CA LEU A 370 28.58 19.33 -27.78
C LEU A 370 29.11 17.88 -27.71
N ASN A 371 30.44 17.73 -27.65
CA ASN A 371 31.13 16.50 -27.32
C ASN A 371 31.82 16.62 -25.95
N VAL A 372 31.56 15.67 -25.05
CA VAL A 372 32.21 15.53 -23.75
C VAL A 372 33.14 14.32 -23.80
N ALA A 373 34.45 14.56 -23.81
CA ALA A 373 35.44 13.48 -23.89
C ALA A 373 35.57 12.70 -22.56
N SER A 374 36.26 11.56 -22.62
CA SER A 374 36.61 10.77 -21.43
C SER A 374 37.43 11.62 -20.45
N GLY A 375 37.08 11.61 -19.16
CA GLY A 375 37.74 12.42 -18.13
C GLY A 375 37.33 13.90 -18.10
N ALA A 376 36.45 14.35 -19.00
CA ALA A 376 35.86 15.69 -18.94
C ALA A 376 34.47 15.66 -18.28
N SER A 377 34.11 16.72 -17.56
CA SER A 377 32.74 16.96 -17.10
C SER A 377 32.21 18.30 -17.62
N VAL A 378 31.01 18.30 -18.18
CA VAL A 378 30.31 19.51 -18.62
C VAL A 378 29.00 19.69 -17.86
N THR A 379 28.75 20.90 -17.33
CA THR A 379 27.45 21.33 -16.83
C THR A 379 26.84 22.35 -17.79
N VAL A 380 25.52 22.34 -18.00
CA VAL A 380 24.82 23.37 -18.77
C VAL A 380 23.70 24.02 -17.97
N GLU A 381 23.59 25.34 -18.08
CA GLU A 381 22.59 26.15 -17.38
C GLU A 381 22.05 27.25 -18.31
N ASN A 382 20.73 27.45 -18.31
CA ASN A 382 19.99 28.54 -18.97
C ASN A 382 20.26 28.71 -20.49
N ILE A 383 20.77 27.67 -21.15
CA ILE A 383 21.21 27.69 -22.55
C ILE A 383 20.32 26.82 -23.45
N THR A 384 20.13 27.22 -24.71
CA THR A 384 19.51 26.37 -25.74
C THR A 384 20.57 25.75 -26.64
N LEU A 385 20.64 24.42 -26.71
CA LEU A 385 21.47 23.66 -27.65
C LEU A 385 20.57 23.12 -28.76
N LYS A 386 20.77 23.53 -30.01
CA LYS A 386 19.84 23.18 -31.10
C LYS A 386 20.46 22.95 -32.48
N ASN A 387 19.67 22.31 -33.34
CA ASN A 387 20.02 21.98 -34.73
C ASN A 387 21.35 21.22 -34.86
N GLY A 388 21.69 20.37 -33.89
CA GLY A 388 22.82 19.48 -33.97
C GLY A 388 22.60 18.36 -34.99
N SER A 389 23.65 17.88 -35.64
CA SER A 389 23.60 16.82 -36.65
C SER A 389 24.83 15.92 -36.54
N ALA A 390 24.63 14.64 -36.19
CA ALA A 390 25.71 13.68 -35.98
C ALA A 390 25.29 12.23 -36.33
N THR A 391 26.22 11.27 -36.21
CA THR A 391 25.86 9.83 -36.23
C THR A 391 25.20 9.41 -34.92
N THR A 392 25.76 9.84 -33.80
CA THR A 392 25.24 9.63 -32.45
C THR A 392 25.30 10.92 -31.64
N GLY A 393 24.31 11.16 -30.79
CA GLY A 393 24.30 12.34 -29.91
C GLY A 393 24.24 13.63 -30.73
N GLY A 394 23.13 13.87 -31.43
CA GLY A 394 23.00 15.01 -32.34
C GLY A 394 23.23 16.34 -31.63
N GLY A 395 22.58 16.53 -30.48
CA GLY A 395 22.87 17.63 -29.56
C GLY A 395 24.15 17.37 -28.79
N VAL A 396 24.12 16.37 -27.89
CA VAL A 396 25.20 16.07 -26.95
C VAL A 396 25.66 14.62 -27.10
N TYR A 397 26.98 14.40 -27.17
CA TYR A 397 27.59 13.09 -26.99
C TYR A 397 28.48 13.10 -25.74
N VAL A 398 28.37 12.07 -24.91
CA VAL A 398 29.16 11.87 -23.70
C VAL A 398 29.93 10.56 -23.82
N ALA A 399 31.24 10.64 -23.97
CA ALA A 399 32.12 9.48 -24.06
C ALA A 399 32.15 8.67 -22.75
N ASN A 400 32.59 7.42 -22.82
CA ASN A 400 32.86 6.62 -21.63
C ASN A 400 33.85 7.34 -20.69
N GLY A 401 33.50 7.48 -19.41
CA GLY A 401 34.26 8.27 -18.42
C GLY A 401 34.09 9.80 -18.53
N GLY A 402 33.31 10.30 -19.48
CA GLY A 402 32.84 11.69 -19.50
C GLY A 402 31.61 11.88 -18.59
N THR A 403 31.31 13.13 -18.22
CA THR A 403 30.14 13.48 -17.39
C THR A 403 29.38 14.67 -17.97
N PHE A 404 28.05 14.59 -18.10
CA PHE A 404 27.20 15.70 -18.52
C PHE A 404 26.08 15.96 -17.52
N THR A 405 25.93 17.21 -17.08
CA THR A 405 24.88 17.67 -16.16
C THR A 405 24.06 18.78 -16.82
N MET A 406 22.76 18.58 -16.98
CA MET A 406 21.81 19.60 -17.42
C MET A 406 21.05 20.14 -16.21
N GLN A 407 21.41 21.33 -15.73
CA GLN A 407 20.74 21.99 -14.61
C GLN A 407 19.43 22.66 -15.08
N SER A 408 19.49 23.34 -16.21
CA SER A 408 18.35 23.98 -16.88
C SER A 408 18.67 24.19 -18.37
N GLY A 409 17.74 24.80 -19.11
CA GLY A 409 17.91 25.09 -20.54
C GLY A 409 17.09 24.17 -21.45
N THR A 410 17.47 24.10 -22.73
CA THR A 410 16.76 23.32 -23.76
C THR A 410 17.73 22.60 -24.69
N ILE A 411 17.46 21.34 -25.03
CA ILE A 411 18.11 20.60 -26.12
C ILE A 411 17.03 20.25 -27.16
N SER A 412 17.07 20.86 -28.35
CA SER A 412 15.97 20.74 -29.31
C SER A 412 16.34 20.75 -30.79
N SER A 413 15.48 20.12 -31.59
CA SER A 413 15.63 20.02 -33.05
C SER A 413 16.96 19.40 -33.50
N CYS A 414 17.61 18.61 -32.64
CA CYS A 414 18.83 17.90 -32.98
C CYS A 414 18.54 16.57 -33.68
N TYR A 415 19.44 16.18 -34.57
CA TYR A 415 19.37 15.04 -35.46
C TYR A 415 20.52 14.07 -35.19
N ALA A 416 20.20 12.78 -35.10
CA ALA A 416 21.21 11.73 -35.21
C ALA A 416 20.82 10.70 -36.29
N SER A 417 21.77 10.29 -37.14
CA SER A 417 21.48 9.27 -38.15
C SER A 417 21.33 7.87 -37.55
N GLY A 418 21.98 7.58 -36.41
CA GLY A 418 21.95 6.27 -35.75
C GLY A 418 21.21 6.23 -34.41
N ALA A 419 21.57 7.08 -33.45
CA ALA A 419 21.17 6.92 -32.05
C ALA A 419 21.32 8.20 -31.20
N GLY A 420 20.43 8.44 -30.24
CA GLY A 420 20.55 9.61 -29.34
C GLY A 420 20.38 10.94 -30.07
N GLY A 421 19.18 11.28 -30.53
CA GLY A 421 18.95 12.50 -31.32
C GLY A 421 19.30 13.78 -30.54
N GLY A 422 18.80 13.89 -29.31
CA GLY A 422 19.18 14.95 -28.37
C GLY A 422 20.49 14.66 -27.66
N ILE A 423 20.56 13.56 -26.92
CA ILE A 423 21.72 13.13 -26.13
C ILE A 423 22.06 11.65 -26.42
N TYR A 424 23.33 11.34 -26.56
CA TYR A 424 23.87 9.97 -26.50
C TYR A 424 24.96 9.89 -25.41
N SER A 425 24.90 8.91 -24.52
CA SER A 425 25.84 8.77 -23.39
C SER A 425 26.38 7.35 -23.23
N GLU A 426 27.71 7.25 -23.17
CA GLU A 426 28.48 6.11 -22.65
C GLU A 426 29.01 6.37 -21.23
N GLY A 427 28.96 7.63 -20.76
CA GLY A 427 29.46 8.08 -19.47
C GLY A 427 28.37 8.36 -18.44
N THR A 428 28.59 9.38 -17.60
CA THR A 428 27.64 9.80 -16.55
C THR A 428 26.74 10.93 -17.04
N LEU A 429 25.43 10.79 -16.83
CA LEU A 429 24.41 11.73 -17.28
C LEU A 429 23.51 12.16 -16.11
N SER A 430 23.37 13.46 -15.87
CA SER A 430 22.46 14.01 -14.85
C SER A 430 21.56 15.08 -15.44
N ILE A 431 20.26 14.80 -15.53
CA ILE A 431 19.25 15.76 -16.01
C ILE A 431 18.44 16.25 -14.81
N GLN A 432 18.72 17.47 -14.35
CA GLN A 432 18.15 18.07 -13.14
C GLN A 432 17.00 19.03 -13.46
N GLY A 433 17.01 19.65 -14.64
CA GLY A 433 15.92 20.52 -15.11
C GLY A 433 16.01 20.83 -16.61
N GLY A 434 14.95 21.44 -17.15
CA GLY A 434 14.87 21.92 -18.53
C GLY A 434 14.17 20.97 -19.51
N TYR A 435 14.31 21.26 -20.81
CA TYR A 435 13.52 20.66 -21.89
C TYR A 435 14.38 19.90 -22.89
N ILE A 436 14.05 18.64 -23.19
CA ILE A 436 14.67 17.85 -24.27
C ILE A 436 13.57 17.46 -25.26
N ASN A 437 13.45 18.18 -26.36
CA ASN A 437 12.26 18.10 -27.22
C ASN A 437 12.53 18.23 -28.73
N SER A 438 11.63 17.68 -29.55
CA SER A 438 11.72 17.75 -31.02
C SER A 438 13.00 17.16 -31.63
N ASN A 439 13.75 16.36 -30.87
CA ASN A 439 14.97 15.70 -31.35
C ASN A 439 14.62 14.40 -32.09
N THR A 440 15.36 14.09 -33.15
CA THR A 440 15.00 13.05 -34.12
C THR A 440 16.15 12.09 -34.43
N VAL A 441 15.83 10.79 -34.47
CA VAL A 441 16.69 9.74 -35.04
C VAL A 441 16.04 9.15 -36.28
N THR A 442 16.70 9.21 -37.44
CA THR A 442 16.11 8.80 -38.72
C THR A 442 16.37 7.36 -39.13
N ALA A 443 17.35 6.65 -38.55
CA ALA A 443 17.48 5.21 -38.76
C ALA A 443 16.19 4.50 -38.34
N GLY A 444 15.66 3.63 -39.22
CA GLY A 444 14.43 2.86 -38.97
C GLY A 444 14.49 1.95 -37.73
N THR A 445 15.69 1.60 -37.28
CA THR A 445 15.97 0.84 -36.04
C THR A 445 16.63 1.69 -34.95
N GLY A 446 16.95 2.95 -35.22
CA GLY A 446 17.65 3.85 -34.30
C GLY A 446 16.83 4.18 -33.05
N THR A 447 17.50 4.35 -31.92
CA THR A 447 16.88 4.44 -30.58
C THR A 447 17.18 5.79 -29.91
N GLY A 448 16.45 6.11 -28.84
CA GLY A 448 16.71 7.31 -28.03
C GLY A 448 16.55 8.62 -28.81
N GLY A 449 15.35 8.95 -29.28
CA GLY A 449 15.10 10.23 -29.98
C GLY A 449 15.53 11.44 -29.15
N GLY A 450 15.10 11.48 -27.88
CA GLY A 450 15.55 12.44 -26.87
C GLY A 450 16.90 12.04 -26.27
N ILE A 451 16.93 10.94 -25.50
CA ILE A 451 18.11 10.45 -24.78
C ILE A 451 18.38 8.98 -25.11
N GLN A 452 19.64 8.66 -25.41
CA GLN A 452 20.16 7.30 -25.40
C GLN A 452 21.31 7.15 -24.39
N VAL A 453 21.29 6.07 -23.60
CA VAL A 453 22.38 5.70 -22.69
C VAL A 453 22.79 4.24 -22.94
N VAL A 454 24.05 4.03 -23.30
CA VAL A 454 24.62 2.71 -23.63
C VAL A 454 25.66 2.22 -22.61
N GLY A 455 26.05 3.06 -21.65
CA GLY A 455 27.01 2.73 -20.59
C GLY A 455 26.96 3.75 -19.45
N GLY A 456 27.77 3.53 -18.42
CA GLY A 456 27.92 4.47 -17.30
C GLY A 456 26.68 4.58 -16.41
N SER A 457 26.23 5.81 -16.15
CA SER A 457 25.13 6.09 -15.23
C SER A 457 24.21 7.20 -15.73
N VAL A 458 22.92 7.12 -15.41
CA VAL A 458 21.95 8.18 -15.71
C VAL A 458 21.02 8.46 -14.54
N SER A 459 20.88 9.75 -14.23
CA SER A 459 19.90 10.29 -13.28
C SER A 459 19.01 11.31 -13.97
N VAL A 460 17.70 11.22 -13.77
CA VAL A 460 16.72 12.22 -14.25
C VAL A 460 15.84 12.63 -13.07
N ALA A 461 15.74 13.93 -12.82
CA ALA A 461 14.92 14.47 -11.75
C ALA A 461 13.42 14.20 -11.99
N ALA A 462 12.67 14.00 -10.89
CA ALA A 462 11.24 13.69 -10.94
C ALA A 462 10.36 14.90 -11.32
N THR A 463 10.89 16.11 -11.18
CA THR A 463 10.23 17.40 -11.41
C THR A 463 11.20 18.37 -12.10
N GLY A 464 10.70 19.43 -12.74
CA GLY A 464 11.53 20.44 -13.42
C GLY A 464 12.10 20.02 -14.79
N VAL A 465 11.98 18.74 -15.16
CA VAL A 465 12.43 18.17 -16.44
C VAL A 465 11.24 17.93 -17.38
N THR A 466 11.43 18.05 -18.69
CA THR A 466 10.44 17.68 -19.72
C THR A 466 11.14 17.08 -20.94
N ILE A 467 10.82 15.82 -21.29
CA ILE A 467 11.41 15.06 -22.39
C ILE A 467 10.28 14.60 -23.32
N LYS A 468 9.91 15.43 -24.30
CA LYS A 468 8.69 15.24 -25.10
C LYS A 468 8.85 15.55 -26.58
N SER A 469 7.92 15.04 -27.41
CA SER A 469 7.87 15.31 -28.86
C SER A 469 9.13 14.89 -29.62
N ASN A 470 9.95 14.01 -29.04
CA ASN A 470 11.11 13.42 -29.69
C ASN A 470 10.68 12.22 -30.57
N SER A 471 11.48 11.88 -31.57
CA SER A 471 11.17 10.82 -32.52
C SER A 471 12.36 9.91 -32.81
N CYS A 472 12.11 8.62 -32.99
CA CYS A 472 13.09 7.66 -33.49
C CYS A 472 12.37 6.58 -34.30
N GLY A 473 13.08 5.95 -35.24
CA GLY A 473 12.55 4.80 -35.96
C GLY A 473 12.31 3.58 -35.07
N GLY A 474 13.19 3.33 -34.11
CA GLY A 474 13.16 2.22 -33.14
C GLY A 474 12.34 2.51 -31.87
N ASN A 475 12.79 1.96 -30.74
CA ASN A 475 12.18 2.14 -29.43
C ASN A 475 12.83 3.27 -28.61
N GLY A 476 12.12 3.77 -27.61
CA GLY A 476 12.63 4.77 -26.67
C GLY A 476 12.69 6.16 -27.27
N LYS A 477 11.58 6.63 -27.88
CA LYS A 477 11.49 7.96 -28.50
C LYS A 477 12.00 9.08 -27.59
N ASN A 478 11.62 9.05 -26.31
CA ASN A 478 12.08 10.01 -25.31
C ASN A 478 13.35 9.51 -24.60
N ILE A 479 13.35 8.26 -24.13
CA ILE A 479 14.49 7.66 -23.40
C ILE A 479 14.72 6.21 -23.84
N TYR A 480 15.97 5.86 -24.14
CA TYR A 480 16.43 4.47 -24.27
C TYR A 480 17.67 4.25 -23.39
N ILE A 481 17.62 3.29 -22.47
CA ILE A 481 18.74 2.91 -21.60
C ILE A 481 19.02 1.41 -21.75
N SER A 482 20.26 1.08 -22.12
CA SER A 482 20.76 -0.29 -22.25
C SER A 482 20.95 -1.00 -20.89
N SER A 483 21.20 -2.31 -20.93
CA SER A 483 21.50 -3.12 -19.73
C SER A 483 22.90 -2.91 -19.15
N SER A 484 23.81 -2.28 -19.89
CA SER A 484 25.17 -1.93 -19.47
C SER A 484 25.28 -0.63 -18.68
N ALA A 485 24.18 0.11 -18.50
CA ALA A 485 24.12 1.33 -17.72
C ALA A 485 23.45 1.12 -16.35
N THR A 486 23.66 2.07 -15.44
CA THR A 486 22.90 2.21 -14.18
C THR A 486 21.91 3.38 -14.30
N ALA A 487 20.69 3.25 -13.76
CA ALA A 487 19.63 4.22 -14.03
C ALA A 487 18.76 4.56 -12.81
N THR A 488 18.67 5.85 -12.51
CA THR A 488 17.72 6.44 -11.55
C THR A 488 16.84 7.44 -12.29
N ILE A 489 15.76 6.95 -12.90
CA ILE A 489 14.82 7.77 -13.67
C ILE A 489 13.36 7.55 -13.23
N PRO A 490 12.47 8.56 -13.40
CA PRO A 490 11.04 8.42 -13.07
C PRO A 490 10.36 7.37 -13.95
N THR A 491 9.40 6.64 -13.39
CA THR A 491 8.62 5.61 -14.08
C THR A 491 7.12 5.89 -13.99
N GLY A 492 6.29 5.17 -14.75
CA GLY A 492 4.83 5.38 -14.75
C GLY A 492 4.41 6.76 -15.25
N ASP A 493 3.32 7.31 -14.71
CA ASP A 493 2.69 8.60 -15.05
C ASP A 493 3.51 9.84 -14.61
N SER A 494 4.80 9.86 -14.93
CA SER A 494 5.61 11.06 -14.76
C SER A 494 5.31 12.06 -15.87
N ALA A 495 5.13 13.33 -15.48
CA ALA A 495 4.90 14.45 -16.38
C ALA A 495 6.07 14.73 -17.34
N ILE A 496 7.24 14.10 -17.15
CA ILE A 496 8.40 14.28 -18.05
C ILE A 496 8.17 13.68 -19.44
N TYR A 497 7.30 12.67 -19.59
CA TYR A 497 7.12 11.92 -20.86
C TYR A 497 5.99 12.45 -21.74
N ASP A 498 5.93 12.00 -23.00
CA ASP A 498 5.00 12.51 -24.03
C ASP A 498 3.78 11.60 -24.27
N ASP A 499 2.64 11.98 -23.70
CA ASP A 499 1.36 11.30 -23.91
C ASP A 499 0.65 11.65 -25.23
N SER A 500 1.19 12.56 -26.05
CA SER A 500 0.50 13.09 -27.23
C SER A 500 0.83 12.35 -28.53
N THR A 501 2.04 11.79 -28.67
CA THR A 501 2.54 11.27 -29.95
C THR A 501 2.18 9.80 -30.20
N GLY A 502 1.78 9.49 -31.44
CA GLY A 502 1.60 8.11 -31.90
C GLY A 502 2.95 7.38 -31.95
N THR A 503 3.08 6.27 -31.23
CA THR A 503 4.35 5.53 -31.17
C THR A 503 4.48 4.41 -32.19
N GLY A 504 3.45 4.12 -32.99
CA GLY A 504 3.46 3.00 -33.93
C GLY A 504 3.53 1.62 -33.25
N GLY A 505 3.04 1.52 -32.00
CA GLY A 505 3.11 0.31 -31.18
C GLY A 505 4.48 0.10 -30.50
N LYS A 506 5.38 1.08 -30.56
CA LYS A 506 6.71 1.08 -29.92
C LYS A 506 6.68 1.79 -28.56
N ALA A 507 7.67 1.54 -27.72
CA ALA A 507 7.81 2.21 -26.44
C ALA A 507 8.36 3.64 -26.61
N ASP A 508 7.87 4.61 -25.84
CA ASP A 508 8.43 5.96 -25.81
C ASP A 508 9.57 6.08 -24.78
N ALA A 509 9.56 5.25 -23.74
CA ALA A 509 10.67 5.12 -22.80
C ALA A 509 10.98 3.64 -22.53
N ILE A 510 12.26 3.27 -22.56
CA ILE A 510 12.75 1.94 -22.17
C ILE A 510 13.97 2.09 -21.25
N CYS A 511 14.01 1.27 -20.21
CA CYS A 511 15.19 1.03 -19.40
C CYS A 511 15.42 -0.47 -19.20
N TYR A 512 16.58 -0.97 -19.62
CA TYR A 512 17.07 -2.34 -19.41
C TYR A 512 18.11 -2.45 -18.28
N ALA A 513 18.40 -1.33 -17.60
CA ALA A 513 19.39 -1.27 -16.52
C ALA A 513 19.01 -2.18 -15.35
N SER A 514 20.02 -2.84 -14.78
CA SER A 514 19.83 -3.70 -13.61
C SER A 514 19.19 -2.94 -12.45
N GLY A 515 18.19 -3.54 -11.81
CA GLY A 515 17.43 -2.93 -10.72
C GLY A 515 16.36 -1.89 -11.13
N ASN A 516 16.28 -1.47 -12.40
CA ASN A 516 15.29 -0.50 -12.86
C ASN A 516 14.74 -0.85 -14.27
N ASN A 517 14.34 -2.10 -14.46
CA ASN A 517 13.81 -2.59 -15.75
C ASN A 517 12.37 -2.09 -15.97
N PHE A 518 12.13 -1.30 -17.01
CA PHE A 518 10.77 -0.94 -17.41
C PHE A 518 10.64 -0.53 -18.88
N ALA A 519 9.41 -0.52 -19.37
CA ALA A 519 9.05 0.17 -20.60
C ALA A 519 7.70 0.88 -20.49
N ARG A 520 7.58 2.06 -21.10
CA ARG A 520 6.37 2.86 -21.20
C ARG A 520 5.92 2.91 -22.66
N PHE A 521 4.62 2.72 -22.89
CA PHE A 521 3.98 2.78 -24.19
C PHE A 521 2.75 3.69 -24.08
N ASN A 522 2.77 4.90 -24.65
CA ASN A 522 1.72 5.89 -24.35
C ASN A 522 0.42 5.77 -25.15
N LYS A 523 0.48 5.32 -26.41
CA LYS A 523 -0.70 5.26 -27.28
C LYS A 523 -0.81 3.92 -28.00
N ALA A 524 -1.94 3.25 -27.82
CA ALA A 524 -2.23 1.99 -28.50
C ALA A 524 -2.28 2.17 -30.02
N HIS A 525 -1.91 1.12 -30.76
CA HIS A 525 -1.82 1.13 -32.22
C HIS A 525 -2.70 0.03 -32.85
N SER A 526 -3.05 0.22 -34.12
CA SER A 526 -3.87 -0.73 -34.89
C SER A 526 -3.09 -1.96 -35.37
N THR A 527 -1.77 -1.85 -35.50
CA THR A 527 -0.86 -2.97 -35.80
C THR A 527 -0.39 -3.68 -34.52
N GLN A 528 0.21 -4.86 -34.67
CA GLN A 528 0.82 -5.62 -33.56
C GLN A 528 1.77 -4.73 -32.74
N ASN A 529 1.61 -4.74 -31.42
CA ASN A 529 2.46 -3.98 -30.50
C ASN A 529 3.77 -4.72 -30.19
N ALA A 530 4.86 -3.97 -30.03
CA ALA A 530 6.21 -4.52 -29.81
C ALA A 530 6.49 -5.00 -28.36
N ILE A 531 5.44 -5.25 -27.56
CA ILE A 531 5.53 -5.52 -26.11
C ILE A 531 6.44 -6.73 -25.83
N ASP A 532 6.23 -7.86 -26.49
CA ASP A 532 7.01 -9.08 -26.21
C ASP A 532 8.48 -8.97 -26.65
N SER A 533 8.75 -8.24 -27.73
CA SER A 533 10.12 -7.89 -28.19
C SER A 533 10.88 -6.99 -27.23
N VAL A 534 10.19 -6.26 -26.35
CA VAL A 534 10.81 -5.48 -25.27
C VAL A 534 10.98 -6.34 -24.03
N ILE A 535 9.97 -7.15 -23.69
CA ILE A 535 10.00 -8.07 -22.56
C ILE A 535 11.15 -9.07 -22.63
N SER A 536 11.48 -9.57 -23.82
CA SER A 536 12.57 -10.54 -24.04
C SER A 536 13.98 -10.01 -23.73
N GLN A 537 14.15 -8.68 -23.59
CA GLN A 537 15.43 -8.03 -23.32
C GLN A 537 15.66 -7.70 -21.84
N PHE A 538 14.66 -7.88 -20.96
CA PHE A 538 14.83 -7.57 -19.54
C PHE A 538 15.73 -8.59 -18.83
N THR A 539 16.73 -8.07 -18.12
CA THR A 539 17.73 -8.87 -17.38
C THR A 539 17.36 -9.10 -15.92
N GLY A 540 16.37 -8.36 -15.41
CA GLY A 540 15.81 -8.49 -14.06
C GLY A 540 14.32 -8.15 -14.04
N ASP A 541 13.73 -8.16 -12.84
CA ASP A 541 12.28 -7.95 -12.66
C ASP A 541 11.81 -6.61 -13.23
N ALA A 542 10.74 -6.63 -14.01
CA ALA A 542 10.40 -5.55 -14.94
C ALA A 542 8.94 -5.07 -14.86
N THR A 543 8.71 -3.81 -15.23
CA THR A 543 7.35 -3.22 -15.32
C THR A 543 7.04 -2.66 -16.71
N ILE A 544 5.89 -3.04 -17.27
CA ILE A 544 5.30 -2.45 -18.47
C ILE A 544 4.20 -1.46 -18.06
N TYR A 545 4.30 -0.23 -18.56
CA TYR A 545 3.32 0.84 -18.39
C TYR A 545 2.56 1.07 -19.71
N LEU A 546 1.24 0.92 -19.68
CA LEU A 546 0.36 1.10 -20.83
C LEU A 546 -0.48 2.37 -20.69
N GLY A 547 -0.26 3.33 -21.59
CA GLY A 547 -1.03 4.57 -21.66
C GLY A 547 -2.47 4.35 -22.11
N MET A 548 -3.31 5.34 -21.81
CA MET A 548 -4.69 5.41 -22.27
C MET A 548 -4.81 6.38 -23.44
N THR A 549 -5.81 6.18 -24.29
CA THR A 549 -6.33 7.29 -25.11
C THR A 549 -7.50 7.97 -24.43
N THR A 550 -7.64 9.26 -24.74
CA THR A 550 -8.92 9.98 -24.68
C THR A 550 -10.03 9.15 -25.34
N SER A 551 -11.24 9.28 -24.80
CA SER A 551 -12.48 8.58 -25.19
C SER A 551 -12.60 8.12 -26.65
N GLY A 552 -12.87 6.82 -26.83
CA GLY A 552 -13.04 6.17 -28.14
C GLY A 552 -12.05 5.01 -28.31
N ASP A 553 -12.54 3.84 -28.73
CA ASP A 553 -11.81 2.56 -28.80
C ASP A 553 -10.36 2.68 -29.30
N THR A 554 -9.40 2.63 -28.37
CA THR A 554 -8.07 2.12 -28.68
C THR A 554 -7.68 1.05 -27.68
N SER A 555 -7.29 -0.09 -28.21
CA SER A 555 -6.83 -1.25 -27.45
C SER A 555 -5.46 -1.65 -27.95
N TRP A 556 -4.62 -2.15 -27.04
CA TRP A 556 -3.30 -2.67 -27.33
C TRP A 556 -3.46 -4.00 -28.08
N ASN A 557 -3.59 -3.89 -29.40
CA ASN A 557 -3.73 -5.00 -30.34
C ASN A 557 -2.50 -5.94 -30.35
N SER A 558 -2.72 -7.23 -30.11
CA SER A 558 -1.69 -8.27 -30.29
C SER A 558 -2.17 -9.37 -31.24
N THR A 559 -1.23 -9.88 -32.03
CA THR A 559 -1.40 -11.06 -32.90
C THR A 559 -0.62 -12.28 -32.37
N THR A 560 0.27 -12.08 -31.40
CA THR A 560 1.02 -13.14 -30.70
C THR A 560 0.63 -13.16 -29.23
N ASP A 561 1.04 -14.21 -28.51
CA ASP A 561 0.98 -14.19 -27.06
C ASP A 561 1.93 -13.15 -26.47
N ILE A 562 1.61 -12.71 -25.26
CA ILE A 562 2.39 -11.74 -24.48
C ILE A 562 2.94 -12.45 -23.24
N ALA A 563 4.18 -12.09 -22.88
CA ALA A 563 4.93 -12.55 -21.70
C ALA A 563 5.53 -13.96 -21.80
N SER A 564 5.40 -14.64 -22.94
CA SER A 564 5.99 -15.95 -23.18
C SER A 564 7.52 -15.90 -23.25
N ALA A 565 8.07 -14.78 -23.74
CA ALA A 565 9.50 -14.51 -23.76
C ALA A 565 10.08 -13.97 -22.44
N CYS A 566 9.26 -13.55 -21.47
CA CYS A 566 9.76 -13.00 -20.20
C CYS A 566 10.48 -14.07 -19.38
N THR A 567 11.70 -13.82 -18.90
CA THR A 567 12.42 -14.74 -18.00
C THR A 567 12.37 -14.34 -16.52
N GLN A 568 11.71 -13.22 -16.19
CA GLN A 568 11.75 -12.54 -14.90
C GLN A 568 10.37 -12.37 -14.27
N ASN A 569 10.27 -11.77 -13.08
CA ASN A 569 8.96 -11.30 -12.61
C ASN A 569 8.54 -10.11 -13.47
N LEU A 570 7.28 -10.09 -13.90
CA LEU A 570 6.76 -9.10 -14.84
C LEU A 570 5.52 -8.44 -14.25
N THR A 571 5.49 -7.11 -14.20
CA THR A 571 4.28 -6.35 -13.89
C THR A 571 3.76 -5.66 -15.15
N ILE A 572 2.47 -5.82 -15.47
CA ILE A 572 1.81 -5.07 -16.54
C ILE A 572 0.67 -4.25 -15.92
N ARG A 573 0.73 -2.93 -16.08
CA ARG A 573 -0.24 -2.00 -15.52
C ARG A 573 -0.42 -0.76 -16.41
N PRO A 574 -1.53 -0.03 -16.27
CA PRO A 574 -1.66 1.28 -16.90
C PRO A 574 -0.59 2.26 -16.43
N THR A 575 -0.23 3.23 -17.28
CA THR A 575 0.68 4.32 -16.94
C THR A 575 0.13 5.11 -15.75
N LYS A 576 -1.15 5.50 -15.83
CA LYS A 576 -1.86 6.32 -14.82
C LYS A 576 -2.52 5.47 -13.75
N THR A 577 -2.36 5.87 -12.49
CA THR A 577 -2.96 5.17 -11.35
C THR A 577 -4.48 5.32 -11.35
N GLY A 578 -5.19 4.25 -10.99
CA GLY A 578 -6.66 4.24 -10.90
C GLY A 578 -7.41 4.08 -12.23
N THR A 579 -6.72 3.98 -13.36
CA THR A 579 -7.34 3.81 -14.67
C THR A 579 -7.20 2.37 -15.20
N LYS A 580 -7.87 2.01 -16.31
CA LYS A 580 -7.73 0.69 -16.97
C LYS A 580 -7.17 0.79 -18.39
N ALA A 581 -6.29 -0.14 -18.77
CA ALA A 581 -5.79 -0.29 -20.14
C ALA A 581 -6.31 -1.58 -20.78
N THR A 582 -6.76 -1.53 -22.04
CA THR A 582 -7.30 -2.68 -22.76
C THR A 582 -6.23 -3.30 -23.66
N ILE A 583 -5.95 -4.58 -23.50
CA ILE A 583 -5.14 -5.40 -24.41
C ILE A 583 -6.09 -6.32 -25.16
N LYS A 584 -6.00 -6.38 -26.50
CA LYS A 584 -6.98 -7.08 -27.35
C LYS A 584 -6.30 -7.97 -28.39
N TYR A 585 -6.82 -9.17 -28.59
CA TYR A 585 -6.38 -10.05 -29.68
C TYR A 585 -6.94 -9.57 -31.03
N SER A 586 -6.07 -9.26 -31.99
CA SER A 586 -6.46 -8.56 -33.22
C SER A 586 -6.45 -9.42 -34.49
N ALA A 587 -5.59 -10.46 -34.58
CA ALA A 587 -5.39 -11.24 -35.81
C ALA A 587 -6.69 -11.83 -36.38
N SER A 588 -6.85 -11.85 -37.69
CA SER A 588 -8.01 -12.47 -38.37
C SER A 588 -7.95 -14.00 -38.39
N ALA A 589 -6.74 -14.56 -38.42
CA ALA A 589 -6.47 -15.99 -38.31
C ALA A 589 -6.07 -16.39 -36.88
N GLU A 590 -6.06 -17.70 -36.60
CA GLU A 590 -5.61 -18.28 -35.34
C GLU A 590 -4.08 -18.37 -35.30
N THR A 591 -3.43 -17.40 -34.66
CA THR A 591 -1.96 -17.32 -34.55
C THR A 591 -1.43 -17.62 -33.14
N THR A 592 -2.30 -17.65 -32.13
CA THR A 592 -2.01 -18.15 -30.77
C THR A 592 -3.30 -18.69 -30.15
N ASP A 593 -3.18 -19.67 -29.25
CA ASP A 593 -4.28 -20.21 -28.44
C ASP A 593 -4.70 -19.31 -27.27
N TYR A 594 -3.82 -18.37 -26.83
CA TYR A 594 -4.13 -17.39 -25.77
C TYR A 594 -3.41 -16.04 -25.98
N LEU A 595 -4.02 -14.97 -25.46
CA LEU A 595 -3.48 -13.60 -25.50
C LEU A 595 -2.30 -13.41 -24.52
N ILE A 596 -2.42 -13.94 -23.30
CA ILE A 596 -1.35 -13.96 -22.31
C ILE A 596 -0.87 -15.41 -22.13
N ARG A 597 0.44 -15.68 -22.25
CA ARG A 597 1.04 -16.98 -21.90
C ARG A 597 2.20 -16.76 -20.95
N PHE A 598 2.16 -17.40 -19.78
CA PHE A 598 3.24 -17.36 -18.81
C PHE A 598 3.72 -18.77 -18.47
N ASN A 599 5.01 -19.03 -18.62
CA ASN A 599 5.58 -20.37 -18.56
C ASN A 599 6.90 -20.47 -17.77
N LYS A 600 7.16 -19.52 -16.86
CA LYS A 600 8.39 -19.51 -16.05
C LYS A 600 8.13 -19.95 -14.60
N SER A 601 8.68 -21.10 -14.23
CA SER A 601 8.64 -21.60 -12.85
C SER A 601 9.38 -20.64 -11.91
N GLY A 602 8.90 -20.53 -10.66
CA GLY A 602 9.49 -19.64 -9.64
C GLY A 602 9.34 -18.13 -9.89
N LYS A 603 8.69 -17.71 -10.98
CA LYS A 603 8.44 -16.30 -11.31
C LYS A 603 6.96 -15.95 -11.23
N THR A 604 6.66 -14.66 -11.14
CA THR A 604 5.33 -14.08 -11.00
C THR A 604 5.02 -13.10 -12.11
N LEU A 605 3.88 -13.29 -12.77
CA LEU A 605 3.22 -12.29 -13.60
C LEU A 605 2.21 -11.52 -12.73
N THR A 606 2.36 -10.21 -12.64
CA THR A 606 1.44 -9.30 -11.94
C THR A 606 0.67 -8.46 -12.94
N LEU A 607 -0.66 -8.53 -12.91
CA LEU A 607 -1.56 -7.76 -13.77
C LEU A 607 -2.41 -6.85 -12.89
N THR A 608 -2.51 -5.56 -13.21
CA THR A 608 -3.28 -4.61 -12.39
C THR A 608 -4.07 -3.66 -13.26
N ASN A 609 -5.38 -3.54 -13.01
CA ASN A 609 -6.29 -2.67 -13.75
C ASN A 609 -6.22 -2.85 -15.29
N LEU A 610 -6.28 -4.09 -15.77
CA LEU A 610 -6.28 -4.38 -17.22
C LEU A 610 -7.64 -4.91 -17.68
N ILE A 611 -8.03 -4.58 -18.91
CA ILE A 611 -9.05 -5.32 -19.66
C ILE A 611 -8.29 -6.18 -20.68
N LEU A 612 -8.54 -7.48 -20.68
CA LEU A 612 -7.84 -8.46 -21.47
C LEU A 612 -8.89 -9.17 -22.34
N ASP A 613 -8.85 -8.91 -23.64
CA ASP A 613 -9.94 -9.18 -24.58
C ASP A 613 -9.51 -10.18 -25.67
N GLY A 614 -10.05 -11.40 -25.63
CA GLY A 614 -9.80 -12.45 -26.63
C GLY A 614 -10.54 -12.25 -27.96
N ASN A 615 -11.39 -11.22 -28.06
CA ASN A 615 -12.10 -10.79 -29.26
C ASN A 615 -13.02 -11.86 -29.89
N SER A 616 -13.49 -12.82 -29.09
CA SER A 616 -14.36 -13.96 -29.45
C SER A 616 -13.81 -14.90 -30.54
N LYS A 617 -12.54 -14.74 -30.92
CA LYS A 617 -11.79 -15.65 -31.81
C LYS A 617 -11.24 -16.81 -30.98
N LYS A 618 -10.66 -17.88 -31.57
CA LYS A 618 -10.07 -19.00 -30.81
C LYS A 618 -8.74 -18.63 -30.09
N CYS A 619 -8.76 -17.54 -29.35
CA CYS A 619 -7.74 -17.05 -28.46
C CYS A 619 -8.38 -16.90 -27.07
N GLY A 620 -7.96 -17.72 -26.11
CA GLY A 620 -8.32 -17.57 -24.70
C GLY A 620 -7.61 -16.36 -24.09
N VAL A 621 -8.03 -15.90 -22.91
CA VAL A 621 -7.45 -14.67 -22.34
C VAL A 621 -6.07 -14.92 -21.72
N ALA A 622 -5.92 -15.93 -20.84
CA ALA A 622 -4.64 -16.21 -20.18
C ALA A 622 -4.36 -17.72 -19.97
N LYS A 623 -3.10 -18.12 -20.14
CA LYS A 623 -2.60 -19.47 -19.90
C LYS A 623 -1.34 -19.46 -19.03
N LEU A 624 -1.40 -20.15 -17.90
CA LEU A 624 -0.26 -20.38 -17.00
C LEU A 624 0.23 -21.81 -17.19
N GLU A 625 1.37 -21.97 -17.85
CA GLU A 625 2.03 -23.25 -18.04
C GLU A 625 3.04 -23.54 -16.90
N ALA A 626 3.50 -22.50 -16.19
CA ALA A 626 4.26 -22.57 -14.94
C ALA A 626 4.22 -21.21 -14.21
N GLY A 627 4.68 -21.17 -12.95
CA GLY A 627 4.82 -19.92 -12.18
C GLY A 627 3.53 -19.44 -11.52
N LYS A 628 3.49 -18.14 -11.18
CA LYS A 628 2.35 -17.51 -10.49
C LYS A 628 1.74 -16.36 -11.31
N LEU A 629 0.42 -16.23 -11.28
CA LEU A 629 -0.32 -15.03 -11.67
C LEU A 629 -0.89 -14.32 -10.43
N ASN A 630 -0.61 -13.03 -10.28
CA ASN A 630 -1.34 -12.13 -9.38
C ASN A 630 -2.12 -11.13 -10.23
N ALA A 631 -3.44 -11.24 -10.32
CA ALA A 631 -4.27 -10.26 -11.03
C ALA A 631 -5.15 -9.48 -10.04
N THR A 632 -5.22 -8.15 -10.21
CA THR A 632 -6.02 -7.28 -9.35
C THR A 632 -6.83 -6.28 -10.18
N ASN A 633 -8.15 -6.24 -9.97
CA ASN A 633 -9.10 -5.40 -10.72
C ASN A 633 -8.98 -5.57 -12.26
N CYS A 634 -8.66 -6.79 -12.70
CA CYS A 634 -8.57 -7.13 -14.12
C CYS A 634 -9.89 -7.70 -14.65
N THR A 635 -10.21 -7.40 -15.90
CA THR A 635 -11.36 -7.95 -16.61
C THR A 635 -10.86 -8.86 -17.73
N PHE A 636 -11.12 -10.16 -17.65
CA PHE A 636 -10.83 -11.16 -18.66
C PHE A 636 -12.11 -11.38 -19.46
N GLN A 637 -12.13 -11.06 -20.75
CA GLN A 637 -13.36 -11.08 -21.53
C GLN A 637 -13.22 -11.62 -22.94
N TYR A 638 -14.32 -12.16 -23.47
CA TYR A 638 -14.45 -12.63 -24.86
C TYR A 638 -13.34 -13.60 -25.29
N GLY A 639 -12.76 -14.35 -24.36
CA GLY A 639 -11.76 -15.37 -24.66
C GLY A 639 -12.43 -16.65 -25.09
N LYS A 640 -11.97 -17.25 -26.20
CA LYS A 640 -12.43 -18.56 -26.64
C LYS A 640 -11.26 -19.50 -26.89
N SER A 641 -11.24 -20.64 -26.21
CA SER A 641 -10.15 -21.64 -26.29
C SER A 641 -10.74 -23.06 -26.19
N GLU A 642 -9.90 -24.10 -26.25
CA GLU A 642 -10.37 -25.47 -25.97
C GLU A 642 -10.72 -25.70 -24.50
N ASN A 643 -10.06 -25.01 -23.56
CA ASN A 643 -10.27 -25.15 -22.12
C ASN A 643 -9.89 -23.84 -21.43
N GLY A 644 -10.64 -23.36 -20.43
CA GLY A 644 -10.28 -22.14 -19.70
C GLY A 644 -10.34 -20.89 -20.58
N GLY A 645 -11.51 -20.57 -21.13
CA GLY A 645 -11.66 -19.45 -22.07
C GLY A 645 -11.15 -18.12 -21.51
N GLY A 646 -11.37 -17.88 -20.22
CA GLY A 646 -10.73 -16.79 -19.47
C GLY A 646 -9.33 -17.15 -18.95
N LEU A 647 -9.22 -18.23 -18.16
CA LEU A 647 -7.95 -18.63 -17.55
C LEU A 647 -7.73 -20.14 -17.59
N TYR A 648 -6.58 -20.55 -18.13
CA TYR A 648 -6.04 -21.90 -18.01
C TYR A 648 -4.89 -21.91 -16.99
N VAL A 649 -4.91 -22.82 -16.01
CA VAL A 649 -3.81 -23.02 -15.04
C VAL A 649 -3.32 -24.47 -15.08
N LYS A 650 -2.06 -24.69 -15.44
CA LYS A 650 -1.43 -26.02 -15.48
C LYS A 650 -1.02 -26.50 -14.09
N ALA A 651 -0.79 -27.80 -13.94
CA ALA A 651 -0.29 -28.39 -12.70
C ALA A 651 1.07 -27.80 -12.33
N GLY A 652 1.24 -27.43 -11.06
CA GLY A 652 2.42 -26.72 -10.55
C GLY A 652 2.41 -25.20 -10.77
N ALA A 653 1.43 -24.64 -11.50
CA ALA A 653 1.19 -23.20 -11.57
C ALA A 653 0.13 -22.77 -10.54
N SER A 654 0.08 -21.46 -10.25
CA SER A 654 -0.94 -20.88 -9.37
C SER A 654 -1.44 -19.51 -9.84
N ALA A 655 -2.66 -19.15 -9.47
CA ALA A 655 -3.24 -17.84 -9.73
C ALA A 655 -3.92 -17.27 -8.47
N THR A 656 -3.82 -15.96 -8.28
CA THR A 656 -4.58 -15.19 -7.30
C THR A 656 -5.31 -14.07 -8.06
N LEU A 657 -6.65 -14.10 -8.04
CA LEU A 657 -7.52 -13.16 -8.77
C LEU A 657 -8.35 -12.34 -7.76
N SER A 658 -7.94 -11.09 -7.53
CA SER A 658 -8.55 -10.19 -6.54
C SER A 658 -9.38 -9.10 -7.20
N SER A 659 -10.68 -9.06 -6.91
CA SER A 659 -11.64 -8.14 -7.52
C SER A 659 -11.65 -8.19 -9.06
N CYS A 660 -11.31 -9.34 -9.63
CA CYS A 660 -11.29 -9.54 -11.09
C CYS A 660 -12.66 -9.96 -11.61
N THR A 661 -12.94 -9.64 -12.87
CA THR A 661 -14.12 -10.11 -13.60
C THR A 661 -13.68 -11.06 -14.72
N ILE A 662 -14.30 -12.22 -14.86
CA ILE A 662 -14.19 -13.09 -16.03
C ILE A 662 -15.57 -13.12 -16.69
N GLN A 663 -15.67 -12.72 -17.95
CA GLN A 663 -16.98 -12.55 -18.60
C GLN A 663 -17.03 -12.93 -20.08
N TYR A 664 -18.13 -13.52 -20.52
CA TYR A 664 -18.37 -13.86 -21.94
C TYR A 664 -17.28 -14.74 -22.58
N CYS A 665 -16.59 -15.55 -21.76
CA CYS A 665 -15.58 -16.51 -22.23
C CYS A 665 -16.23 -17.86 -22.60
N ARG A 666 -15.74 -18.52 -23.65
CA ARG A 666 -16.24 -19.81 -24.14
C ARG A 666 -15.15 -20.87 -24.23
N ALA A 667 -15.34 -22.04 -23.64
CA ALA A 667 -14.47 -23.20 -23.87
C ALA A 667 -15.16 -24.19 -24.83
N GLU A 668 -14.52 -24.53 -25.95
CA GLU A 668 -15.10 -25.34 -27.02
C GLU A 668 -14.04 -26.08 -27.84
N ARG A 669 -14.26 -27.38 -28.06
CA ARG A 669 -13.43 -28.25 -28.92
C ARG A 669 -14.15 -28.63 -30.20
N SER A 670 -13.39 -29.09 -31.19
CA SER A 670 -13.94 -29.64 -32.44
C SER A 670 -14.45 -31.08 -32.25
N GLY A 671 -15.47 -31.44 -33.04
CA GLY A 671 -16.06 -32.79 -33.02
C GLY A 671 -16.89 -33.06 -31.76
N THR A 672 -16.73 -34.26 -31.20
CA THR A 672 -17.49 -34.79 -30.06
C THR A 672 -16.74 -34.71 -28.72
N SER A 673 -15.54 -34.13 -28.71
CA SER A 673 -14.69 -34.03 -27.51
C SER A 673 -15.13 -32.91 -26.58
N SER A 674 -15.29 -33.20 -25.30
CA SER A 674 -15.66 -32.21 -24.27
C SER A 674 -14.56 -31.19 -24.02
N ALA A 675 -14.94 -29.90 -24.00
CA ALA A 675 -14.13 -28.80 -23.47
C ALA A 675 -14.31 -28.65 -21.95
N TYR A 676 -13.39 -27.95 -21.29
CA TYR A 676 -13.40 -27.80 -19.84
C TYR A 676 -13.22 -26.35 -19.39
N GLY A 677 -14.05 -25.88 -18.44
CA GLY A 677 -13.89 -24.57 -17.80
C GLY A 677 -14.15 -23.39 -18.74
N GLY A 678 -15.40 -22.97 -18.91
CA GLY A 678 -15.74 -21.84 -19.79
C GLY A 678 -15.06 -20.52 -19.36
N GLY A 679 -15.10 -20.22 -18.06
CA GLY A 679 -14.34 -19.14 -17.44
C GLY A 679 -12.92 -19.59 -17.07
N ILE A 680 -12.79 -20.53 -16.11
CA ILE A 680 -11.50 -21.01 -15.58
C ILE A 680 -11.40 -22.54 -15.75
N TYR A 681 -10.25 -23.02 -16.21
CA TYR A 681 -9.85 -24.42 -16.12
C TYR A 681 -8.55 -24.53 -15.33
N THR A 682 -8.55 -25.30 -14.24
CA THR A 682 -7.36 -25.43 -13.37
C THR A 682 -6.97 -26.87 -13.08
N LYS A 683 -5.68 -27.15 -13.31
CA LYS A 683 -4.90 -28.28 -12.75
C LYS A 683 -3.95 -27.82 -11.63
N GLY A 684 -3.94 -26.53 -11.31
CA GLY A 684 -3.12 -25.91 -10.28
C GLY A 684 -3.98 -25.29 -9.17
N ILE A 685 -3.40 -24.33 -8.45
CA ILE A 685 -4.09 -23.65 -7.34
C ILE A 685 -4.60 -22.28 -7.80
N VAL A 686 -5.89 -22.02 -7.63
CA VAL A 686 -6.53 -20.74 -7.96
C VAL A 686 -7.26 -20.19 -6.75
N GLU A 687 -6.88 -19.00 -6.31
CA GLU A 687 -7.51 -18.24 -5.22
C GLU A 687 -8.30 -17.06 -5.82
N PHE A 688 -9.59 -16.93 -5.50
CA PHE A 688 -10.55 -16.06 -6.19
C PHE A 688 -11.42 -15.23 -5.24
N SER A 689 -11.60 -13.94 -5.58
CA SER A 689 -12.44 -12.96 -4.87
C SER A 689 -13.02 -11.94 -5.87
N GLY A 690 -13.86 -12.40 -6.81
CA GLY A 690 -14.31 -11.58 -7.93
C GLY A 690 -15.62 -12.05 -8.56
N THR A 691 -15.85 -11.76 -9.84
CA THR A 691 -17.05 -12.17 -10.58
C THR A 691 -16.70 -13.07 -11.77
N ILE A 692 -17.36 -14.21 -11.93
CA ILE A 692 -17.39 -14.98 -13.18
C ILE A 692 -18.82 -14.90 -13.70
N THR A 693 -19.03 -14.41 -14.93
CA THR A 693 -20.38 -14.16 -15.46
C THR A 693 -20.52 -14.45 -16.95
N ASN A 694 -21.64 -15.05 -17.37
CA ASN A 694 -21.92 -15.33 -18.78
C ASN A 694 -20.82 -16.16 -19.48
N CYS A 695 -20.17 -17.06 -18.74
CA CYS A 695 -19.17 -17.98 -19.30
C CYS A 695 -19.81 -19.31 -19.71
N THR A 696 -19.37 -19.86 -20.84
CA THR A 696 -20.00 -21.05 -21.44
C THR A 696 -18.97 -22.12 -21.75
N VAL A 697 -19.30 -23.38 -21.55
CA VAL A 697 -18.50 -24.51 -22.03
C VAL A 697 -19.35 -25.46 -22.84
N LYS A 698 -18.78 -25.95 -23.95
CA LYS A 698 -19.30 -27.11 -24.67
C LYS A 698 -18.61 -28.37 -24.14
N GLY A 699 -19.11 -28.88 -23.02
CA GLY A 699 -18.45 -29.82 -22.14
C GLY A 699 -18.79 -29.55 -20.67
N ASN A 700 -17.78 -29.38 -19.81
CA ASN A 700 -17.95 -29.39 -18.35
C ASN A 700 -17.36 -28.18 -17.62
N GLY A 701 -18.07 -27.68 -16.60
CA GLY A 701 -17.65 -26.51 -15.82
C GLY A 701 -17.84 -25.19 -16.55
N GLY A 702 -19.07 -24.64 -16.60
CA GLY A 702 -19.36 -23.41 -17.35
C GLY A 702 -18.60 -22.19 -16.82
N GLY A 703 -18.64 -21.98 -15.51
CA GLY A 703 -17.80 -20.99 -14.84
C GLY A 703 -16.39 -21.51 -14.60
N VAL A 704 -16.25 -22.63 -13.88
CA VAL A 704 -14.97 -23.21 -13.46
C VAL A 704 -14.96 -24.73 -13.64
N LEU A 705 -13.81 -25.29 -14.05
CA LEU A 705 -13.51 -26.72 -13.87
C LEU A 705 -12.19 -26.92 -13.09
N VAL A 706 -12.26 -27.74 -12.04
CA VAL A 706 -11.09 -28.21 -11.26
C VAL A 706 -10.78 -29.65 -11.65
N GLU A 707 -9.58 -29.87 -12.17
CA GLU A 707 -9.13 -31.13 -12.76
C GLU A 707 -8.65 -32.16 -11.72
N THR A 708 -8.61 -33.43 -12.11
CA THR A 708 -8.23 -34.61 -11.30
C THR A 708 -6.83 -34.62 -10.66
N THR A 709 -5.90 -33.72 -11.00
CA THR A 709 -4.50 -33.78 -10.54
C THR A 709 -4.36 -33.54 -9.04
N THR A 710 -3.44 -34.25 -8.36
CA THR A 710 -3.29 -34.34 -6.89
C THR A 710 -3.25 -33.04 -6.09
N ASN A 711 -2.88 -31.91 -6.70
CA ASN A 711 -2.78 -30.59 -6.07
C ASN A 711 -3.68 -29.52 -6.72
N ALA A 712 -4.64 -29.90 -7.58
CA ALA A 712 -5.58 -28.94 -8.15
C ALA A 712 -6.55 -28.44 -7.09
N LYS A 713 -6.72 -27.12 -7.01
CA LYS A 713 -7.58 -26.47 -6.02
C LYS A 713 -8.18 -25.19 -6.58
N PHE A 714 -9.47 -24.97 -6.33
CA PHE A 714 -10.11 -23.66 -6.50
C PHE A 714 -10.61 -23.19 -5.14
N THR A 715 -10.25 -21.97 -4.75
CA THR A 715 -10.73 -21.33 -3.51
C THR A 715 -11.50 -20.07 -3.87
N MET A 716 -12.80 -20.05 -3.58
CA MET A 716 -13.65 -18.87 -3.64
C MET A 716 -13.82 -18.32 -2.22
N THR A 717 -13.32 -17.10 -2.02
CA THR A 717 -13.35 -16.42 -0.71
C THR A 717 -14.45 -15.36 -0.62
N SER A 718 -14.85 -14.80 -1.76
CA SER A 718 -15.96 -13.85 -1.90
C SER A 718 -16.34 -13.70 -3.37
N GLY A 719 -17.37 -12.90 -3.65
CA GLY A 719 -17.82 -12.56 -5.00
C GLY A 719 -18.87 -13.53 -5.55
N THR A 720 -18.98 -13.64 -6.87
CA THR A 720 -20.12 -14.31 -7.53
C THR A 720 -19.69 -15.13 -8.74
N ILE A 721 -20.22 -16.35 -8.88
CA ILE A 721 -20.27 -17.08 -10.16
C ILE A 721 -21.72 -17.07 -10.62
N GLN A 722 -22.02 -16.50 -11.80
CA GLN A 722 -23.40 -16.34 -12.24
C GLN A 722 -23.61 -16.50 -13.74
N SER A 723 -24.82 -16.89 -14.16
CA SER A 723 -25.20 -16.95 -15.57
C SER A 723 -24.24 -17.78 -16.45
N CYS A 724 -23.51 -18.73 -15.86
CA CYS A 724 -22.57 -19.59 -16.57
C CYS A 724 -23.26 -20.90 -16.99
N SER A 725 -22.91 -21.44 -18.16
CA SER A 725 -23.59 -22.59 -18.77
C SER A 725 -22.67 -23.73 -19.17
N ALA A 726 -23.11 -24.97 -18.93
CA ALA A 726 -22.50 -26.19 -19.45
C ALA A 726 -23.42 -26.87 -20.49
N GLU A 727 -23.06 -26.74 -21.76
CA GLU A 727 -23.70 -27.34 -22.95
C GLU A 727 -23.08 -28.71 -23.23
N LYS A 728 -23.85 -29.69 -23.73
CA LYS A 728 -23.32 -31.00 -24.16
C LYS A 728 -22.44 -30.87 -25.40
N SER A 729 -21.44 -31.75 -25.55
CA SER A 729 -20.66 -31.82 -26.80
C SER A 729 -21.50 -32.24 -28.01
N TYR A 730 -22.57 -33.01 -27.77
CA TYR A 730 -23.56 -33.44 -28.76
C TYR A 730 -24.87 -33.83 -28.05
N PRO A 731 -26.05 -33.75 -28.71
CA PRO A 731 -27.35 -33.79 -28.01
C PRO A 731 -27.62 -35.03 -27.13
N SER A 732 -27.08 -36.19 -27.50
CA SER A 732 -27.26 -37.45 -26.77
C SER A 732 -26.21 -37.71 -25.68
N SER A 733 -25.34 -36.75 -25.36
CA SER A 733 -24.32 -36.92 -24.32
C SER A 733 -24.92 -36.99 -22.91
N THR A 734 -24.42 -37.93 -22.11
CA THR A 734 -24.71 -38.12 -20.68
C THR A 734 -23.48 -37.95 -19.78
N THR A 735 -22.30 -37.81 -20.38
CA THR A 735 -20.99 -37.74 -19.71
C THR A 735 -20.45 -36.32 -19.57
N ASP A 736 -20.99 -35.36 -20.32
CA ASP A 736 -20.68 -33.93 -20.20
C ASP A 736 -21.94 -33.05 -20.11
N GLY A 737 -21.81 -31.72 -20.23
CA GLY A 737 -22.92 -30.78 -20.02
C GLY A 737 -23.30 -30.63 -18.55
N LYS A 738 -22.34 -30.78 -17.63
CA LYS A 738 -22.56 -30.71 -16.16
C LYS A 738 -21.71 -29.62 -15.50
N GLY A 739 -22.13 -29.18 -14.31
CA GLY A 739 -21.40 -28.15 -13.55
C GLY A 739 -21.51 -26.77 -14.18
N GLY A 740 -22.73 -26.21 -14.25
CA GLY A 740 -22.97 -24.91 -14.91
C GLY A 740 -22.14 -23.78 -14.31
N GLY A 741 -22.15 -23.66 -12.98
CA GLY A 741 -21.23 -22.81 -12.23
C GLY A 741 -19.84 -23.44 -12.11
N VAL A 742 -19.75 -24.60 -11.43
CA VAL A 742 -18.47 -25.29 -11.16
C VAL A 742 -18.59 -26.79 -11.42
N TRP A 743 -17.65 -27.39 -12.13
CA TRP A 743 -17.35 -28.82 -12.04
C TRP A 743 -16.08 -29.00 -11.21
N SER A 744 -16.07 -29.90 -10.23
CA SER A 744 -14.86 -30.20 -9.46
C SER A 744 -14.60 -31.70 -9.36
N TYR A 745 -13.38 -32.12 -9.71
CA TYR A 745 -12.85 -33.46 -9.42
C TYR A 745 -11.95 -33.52 -8.17
N GLN A 746 -11.55 -32.35 -7.67
CA GLN A 746 -10.66 -32.19 -6.51
C GLN A 746 -11.24 -31.09 -5.60
N THR A 747 -10.45 -30.52 -4.70
CA THR A 747 -10.93 -29.59 -3.69
C THR A 747 -11.37 -28.22 -4.26
N PHE A 748 -12.68 -27.98 -4.24
CA PHE A 748 -13.28 -26.65 -4.29
C PHE A 748 -13.56 -26.15 -2.87
N ASN A 749 -12.81 -25.15 -2.41
CA ASN A 749 -13.07 -24.42 -1.18
C ASN A 749 -13.98 -23.23 -1.45
N MET A 750 -15.15 -23.18 -0.83
CA MET A 750 -16.04 -22.03 -0.84
C MET A 750 -16.16 -21.50 0.60
N THR A 751 -15.32 -20.53 0.94
CA THR A 751 -15.34 -19.87 2.26
C THR A 751 -16.22 -18.62 2.27
N GLY A 752 -16.67 -18.18 1.09
CA GLY A 752 -17.64 -17.11 0.93
C GLY A 752 -18.06 -16.86 -0.51
N GLY A 753 -19.05 -15.97 -0.68
CA GLY A 753 -19.61 -15.60 -1.99
C GLY A 753 -20.80 -16.45 -2.44
N THR A 754 -21.26 -16.23 -3.67
CA THR A 754 -22.53 -16.76 -4.20
C THR A 754 -22.38 -17.45 -5.56
N ILE A 755 -23.10 -18.56 -5.79
CA ILE A 755 -23.32 -19.14 -7.13
C ILE A 755 -24.81 -19.02 -7.48
N THR A 756 -25.18 -18.39 -8.61
CA THR A 756 -26.60 -18.11 -8.95
C THR A 756 -26.88 -17.92 -10.45
N GLY A 757 -28.04 -18.36 -10.94
CA GLY A 757 -28.48 -18.22 -12.34
C GLY A 757 -27.65 -19.02 -13.36
N CYS A 758 -26.81 -19.97 -12.93
CA CYS A 758 -26.07 -20.87 -13.81
C CYS A 758 -26.97 -21.99 -14.37
N THR A 759 -26.54 -22.66 -15.45
CA THR A 759 -27.33 -23.69 -16.16
C THR A 759 -26.46 -24.88 -16.60
N SER A 760 -27.05 -26.08 -16.64
CA SER A 760 -26.41 -27.29 -17.19
C SER A 760 -27.42 -28.14 -17.95
N GLU A 761 -27.01 -28.75 -19.06
CA GLU A 761 -27.87 -29.63 -19.87
C GLU A 761 -28.01 -31.07 -19.33
N ASN A 762 -27.25 -31.45 -18.31
CA ASN A 762 -27.39 -32.72 -17.59
C ASN A 762 -27.55 -32.49 -16.07
N ASP A 763 -26.46 -32.29 -15.31
CA ASP A 763 -26.50 -32.24 -13.84
C ASP A 763 -25.70 -31.07 -13.24
N GLY A 764 -26.12 -30.58 -12.07
CA GLY A 764 -25.33 -29.65 -11.26
C GLY A 764 -25.22 -28.27 -11.89
N ALA A 765 -26.35 -27.61 -12.16
CA ALA A 765 -26.39 -26.26 -12.72
C ALA A 765 -25.62 -25.28 -11.84
N GLY A 766 -25.64 -25.45 -10.52
CA GLY A 766 -24.72 -24.79 -9.59
C GLY A 766 -23.35 -25.44 -9.59
N VAL A 767 -23.26 -26.64 -9.00
CA VAL A 767 -21.99 -27.36 -8.82
C VAL A 767 -22.15 -28.84 -9.14
N PHE A 768 -21.20 -29.44 -9.85
CA PHE A 768 -21.10 -30.88 -10.05
C PHE A 768 -19.85 -31.45 -9.36
N LEU A 769 -20.04 -32.43 -8.46
CA LEU A 769 -18.96 -33.12 -7.76
C LEU A 769 -18.60 -34.44 -8.49
N GLY A 770 -17.51 -34.39 -9.27
CA GLY A 770 -17.00 -35.53 -10.05
C GLY A 770 -16.02 -36.42 -9.28
N SER A 771 -15.81 -37.64 -9.77
CA SER A 771 -14.92 -38.64 -9.16
C SER A 771 -13.55 -38.72 -9.82
N ALA A 772 -12.49 -38.77 -9.02
CA ALA A 772 -11.11 -39.01 -9.46
C ALA A 772 -10.32 -39.90 -8.49
N ASP A 773 -10.47 -39.67 -7.19
CA ASP A 773 -9.83 -40.40 -6.09
C ASP A 773 -10.77 -40.35 -4.88
N SER A 774 -11.02 -41.48 -4.22
CA SER A 774 -11.99 -41.61 -3.12
C SER A 774 -11.56 -40.96 -1.80
N SER A 775 -10.36 -40.37 -1.74
CA SER A 775 -9.76 -39.86 -0.50
C SER A 775 -9.89 -38.35 -0.23
N THR A 776 -10.19 -37.50 -1.23
CA THR A 776 -10.25 -36.03 -1.06
C THR A 776 -11.68 -35.45 -1.05
N PRO A 777 -11.96 -34.44 -0.18
CA PRO A 777 -13.22 -33.69 -0.22
C PRO A 777 -13.29 -32.76 -1.44
N VAL A 778 -14.43 -32.81 -2.15
CA VAL A 778 -14.62 -32.15 -3.46
C VAL A 778 -15.24 -30.75 -3.33
N LEU A 779 -16.13 -30.52 -2.35
CA LEU A 779 -16.64 -29.20 -1.98
C LEU A 779 -16.52 -29.00 -0.46
N ILE A 780 -15.84 -27.93 -0.05
CA ILE A 780 -15.69 -27.52 1.34
C ILE A 780 -16.37 -26.16 1.53
N MET A 781 -17.37 -26.09 2.41
CA MET A 781 -18.14 -24.87 2.69
C MET A 781 -17.88 -24.33 4.11
N SER A 782 -17.86 -23.01 4.24
CA SER A 782 -17.75 -22.26 5.51
C SER A 782 -18.17 -20.80 5.30
N GLY A 783 -18.28 -20.01 6.38
CA GLY A 783 -18.45 -18.56 6.28
C GLY A 783 -19.79 -18.17 5.64
N ASN A 784 -19.78 -17.27 4.65
CA ASN A 784 -21.01 -16.81 3.97
C ASN A 784 -21.25 -17.48 2.61
N ALA A 785 -20.65 -18.65 2.38
CA ALA A 785 -20.84 -19.43 1.16
C ALA A 785 -22.33 -19.77 0.91
N CYS A 786 -22.83 -19.41 -0.27
CA CYS A 786 -24.21 -19.58 -0.68
C CYS A 786 -24.31 -20.06 -2.13
N ILE A 787 -25.16 -21.05 -2.38
CA ILE A 787 -25.51 -21.52 -3.72
C ILE A 787 -27.02 -21.41 -3.84
N ASP A 788 -27.49 -20.71 -4.88
CA ASP A 788 -28.90 -20.41 -5.10
C ASP A 788 -29.77 -21.67 -5.15
N SER A 789 -31.02 -21.58 -4.69
CA SER A 789 -31.94 -22.72 -4.71
C SER A 789 -32.23 -23.28 -6.10
N ASN A 790 -32.07 -22.46 -7.16
CA ASN A 790 -32.20 -22.85 -8.56
C ASN A 790 -30.88 -23.38 -9.17
N ASN A 791 -29.84 -23.54 -8.35
CA ASN A 791 -28.51 -23.97 -8.74
C ASN A 791 -28.06 -25.13 -7.87
N GLU A 792 -28.57 -26.31 -8.14
CA GLU A 792 -28.30 -27.49 -7.35
C GLU A 792 -26.82 -27.90 -7.36
N VAL A 793 -26.40 -28.48 -6.23
CA VAL A 793 -25.14 -29.20 -6.09
C VAL A 793 -25.42 -30.67 -6.34
N TYR A 794 -24.94 -31.20 -7.46
CA TYR A 794 -25.00 -32.63 -7.73
C TYR A 794 -23.95 -33.36 -6.88
N VAL A 795 -24.42 -34.25 -6.02
CA VAL A 795 -23.62 -34.98 -5.03
C VAL A 795 -23.63 -36.47 -5.38
N GLY A 796 -22.52 -36.92 -5.98
CA GLY A 796 -22.28 -38.34 -6.29
C GLY A 796 -21.82 -39.15 -5.06
N THR A 797 -20.72 -39.89 -5.22
CA THR A 797 -20.10 -40.68 -4.13
C THR A 797 -19.47 -39.81 -3.03
N TYR A 798 -19.21 -38.54 -3.31
CA TYR A 798 -18.55 -37.59 -2.42
C TYR A 798 -19.56 -36.80 -1.59
N LYS A 799 -19.08 -36.02 -0.62
CA LYS A 799 -19.90 -35.28 0.34
C LYS A 799 -19.52 -33.81 0.34
N ILE A 800 -20.48 -32.95 0.64
CA ILE A 800 -20.20 -31.55 0.98
C ILE A 800 -19.61 -31.53 2.39
N LYS A 801 -18.39 -31.02 2.53
CA LYS A 801 -17.72 -30.89 3.82
C LYS A 801 -18.00 -29.52 4.43
N ILE A 802 -18.50 -29.48 5.66
CA ILE A 802 -18.65 -28.24 6.44
C ILE A 802 -17.39 -28.09 7.29
N ALA A 803 -16.57 -27.07 7.01
CA ALA A 803 -15.30 -26.84 7.70
C ALA A 803 -15.40 -25.83 8.86
N ASP A 804 -16.41 -24.96 8.83
CA ASP A 804 -16.73 -24.01 9.90
C ASP A 804 -18.22 -23.62 9.78
N SER A 805 -18.72 -22.86 10.75
CA SER A 805 -20.08 -22.34 10.81
C SER A 805 -20.47 -21.60 9.52
N LEU A 806 -21.65 -21.95 8.99
CA LEU A 806 -22.25 -21.24 7.86
C LEU A 806 -23.13 -20.10 8.38
N THR A 807 -22.97 -18.91 7.81
CA THR A 807 -23.73 -17.70 8.17
C THR A 807 -24.90 -17.43 7.22
N ALA A 808 -24.91 -18.07 6.04
CA ALA A 808 -26.05 -18.01 5.12
C ALA A 808 -27.27 -18.74 5.71
N SER A 809 -28.47 -18.19 5.48
CA SER A 809 -29.74 -18.79 5.92
C SER A 809 -30.14 -20.03 5.10
N LYS A 810 -29.71 -20.08 3.84
CA LYS A 810 -29.70 -21.27 2.97
C LYS A 810 -28.29 -21.38 2.37
N ALA A 811 -27.73 -22.58 2.36
CA ALA A 811 -26.37 -22.85 1.92
C ALA A 811 -26.33 -23.41 0.50
N ALA A 812 -27.15 -24.43 0.20
CA ALA A 812 -27.30 -25.03 -1.13
C ALA A 812 -28.56 -25.91 -1.21
N THR A 813 -29.06 -26.15 -2.43
CA THR A 813 -29.92 -27.31 -2.73
C THR A 813 -29.05 -28.47 -3.22
N ILE A 814 -29.28 -29.68 -2.72
CA ILE A 814 -28.51 -30.90 -3.03
C ILE A 814 -29.32 -31.82 -3.95
N SER A 815 -28.70 -32.28 -5.03
CA SER A 815 -29.19 -33.37 -5.88
C SER A 815 -28.32 -34.61 -5.68
N PRO A 816 -28.74 -35.59 -4.87
CA PRO A 816 -27.94 -36.80 -4.63
C PRO A 816 -28.01 -37.74 -5.83
N SER A 817 -26.94 -38.51 -6.10
CA SER A 817 -26.96 -39.57 -7.12
C SER A 817 -27.79 -40.80 -6.72
N SER A 818 -28.25 -40.87 -5.47
CA SER A 818 -29.14 -41.93 -4.97
C SER A 818 -29.94 -41.42 -3.77
N TYR A 819 -31.26 -41.51 -3.85
CA TYR A 819 -32.18 -41.20 -2.77
C TYR A 819 -32.36 -42.43 -1.88
N SER A 820 -31.85 -42.34 -0.65
CA SER A 820 -31.91 -43.42 0.34
C SER A 820 -31.59 -42.84 1.71
N THR A 821 -32.18 -43.41 2.77
CA THR A 821 -31.84 -43.09 4.16
C THR A 821 -30.39 -43.47 4.53
N THR A 822 -29.73 -44.30 3.71
CA THR A 822 -28.30 -44.61 3.84
C THR A 822 -27.39 -43.60 3.15
N THR A 823 -27.89 -42.77 2.23
CA THR A 823 -27.10 -41.79 1.48
C THR A 823 -26.60 -40.69 2.41
N GLN A 824 -25.28 -40.53 2.45
CA GLN A 824 -24.58 -39.48 3.21
C GLN A 824 -24.20 -38.35 2.24
N VAL A 825 -24.72 -37.14 2.44
CA VAL A 825 -24.45 -35.97 1.56
C VAL A 825 -23.64 -34.87 2.24
N LEU A 826 -23.69 -34.75 3.57
CA LEU A 826 -22.88 -33.81 4.36
C LEU A 826 -21.81 -34.54 5.19
N THR A 827 -20.72 -33.87 5.54
CA THR A 827 -19.68 -34.37 6.47
C THR A 827 -18.96 -33.22 7.16
N ASP A 828 -18.28 -33.49 8.29
CA ASP A 828 -17.32 -32.58 8.91
C ASP A 828 -16.12 -33.36 9.49
N ASP A 829 -15.12 -32.64 10.04
CA ASP A 829 -13.99 -33.23 10.77
C ASP A 829 -14.26 -33.32 12.30
N SER A 830 -15.39 -32.81 12.77
CA SER A 830 -15.70 -32.50 14.17
C SER A 830 -16.71 -33.49 14.76
N SER A 831 -16.57 -34.78 14.44
CA SER A 831 -17.45 -35.86 14.90
C SER A 831 -18.96 -35.66 14.62
N GLY A 832 -19.31 -34.84 13.63
CA GLY A 832 -20.69 -34.49 13.25
C GLY A 832 -21.23 -33.19 13.87
N SER A 833 -20.44 -32.47 14.68
CA SER A 833 -20.91 -31.28 15.39
C SER A 833 -21.22 -30.08 14.47
N LEU A 834 -20.49 -29.90 13.38
CA LEU A 834 -20.72 -28.80 12.42
C LEU A 834 -21.88 -29.15 11.49
N VAL A 835 -22.03 -30.41 11.10
CA VAL A 835 -23.21 -30.89 10.37
C VAL A 835 -24.48 -30.72 11.21
N ASN A 836 -24.47 -31.15 12.48
CA ASN A 836 -25.61 -30.97 13.39
C ASN A 836 -26.02 -29.49 13.56
N ALA A 837 -25.07 -28.56 13.58
CA ALA A 837 -25.36 -27.13 13.68
C ALA A 837 -25.87 -26.50 12.37
N ASN A 838 -25.73 -27.14 11.21
CA ASN A 838 -25.92 -26.51 9.90
C ASN A 838 -26.80 -27.29 8.90
N PHE A 839 -27.16 -28.55 9.13
CA PHE A 839 -27.86 -29.39 8.16
C PHE A 839 -29.15 -28.74 7.60
N ARG A 840 -29.95 -28.10 8.46
CA ARG A 840 -31.20 -27.40 8.07
C ARG A 840 -31.01 -26.22 7.08
N LYS A 841 -29.76 -25.82 6.77
CA LYS A 841 -29.43 -24.84 5.73
C LYS A 841 -29.35 -25.47 4.32
N PHE A 842 -29.41 -26.80 4.21
CA PHE A 842 -29.37 -27.54 2.96
C PHE A 842 -30.74 -28.14 2.64
N SER A 843 -31.29 -27.76 1.49
CA SER A 843 -32.44 -28.42 0.86
C SER A 843 -31.98 -29.62 0.03
N VAL A 844 -32.87 -30.56 -0.24
CA VAL A 844 -32.66 -31.65 -1.20
C VAL A 844 -33.67 -31.47 -2.34
N THR A 845 -33.28 -31.75 -3.59
CA THR A 845 -34.26 -31.85 -4.68
C THR A 845 -35.25 -32.98 -4.41
N PRO A 846 -36.50 -32.88 -4.88
CA PRO A 846 -37.44 -33.99 -4.77
C PRO A 846 -37.04 -35.16 -5.67
N GLU A 847 -37.38 -36.36 -5.23
CA GLU A 847 -37.29 -37.57 -6.04
C GLU A 847 -38.63 -37.81 -6.76
N LEU A 848 -38.57 -38.20 -8.04
CA LEU A 848 -39.72 -38.67 -8.79
C LEU A 848 -39.65 -40.19 -8.93
N SER A 849 -40.52 -40.90 -8.23
CA SER A 849 -40.56 -42.37 -8.20
C SER A 849 -42.00 -42.84 -8.38
N ASP A 850 -42.26 -43.70 -9.37
CA ASP A 850 -43.59 -44.22 -9.74
C ASP A 850 -44.70 -43.16 -9.87
N GLY A 851 -44.35 -41.98 -10.41
CA GLY A 851 -45.27 -40.85 -10.57
C GLY A 851 -45.62 -40.10 -9.27
N LYS A 852 -45.00 -40.47 -8.15
CA LYS A 852 -45.07 -39.75 -6.87
C LYS A 852 -43.83 -38.88 -6.68
N THR A 853 -44.03 -37.74 -6.02
CA THR A 853 -42.95 -36.83 -5.63
C THR A 853 -42.60 -37.09 -4.16
N ILE A 854 -41.40 -37.58 -3.89
CA ILE A 854 -40.90 -37.79 -2.52
C ILE A 854 -40.03 -36.59 -2.14
N VAL A 855 -40.41 -35.91 -1.06
CA VAL A 855 -39.64 -34.80 -0.50
C VAL A 855 -38.63 -35.35 0.50
N TRP A 856 -37.36 -34.95 0.32
CA TRP A 856 -36.23 -35.39 1.14
C TRP A 856 -35.63 -34.21 1.92
N ALA A 857 -35.14 -34.49 3.12
CA ALA A 857 -34.42 -33.57 3.98
C ALA A 857 -33.05 -34.14 4.38
N THR A 858 -32.11 -33.26 4.72
CA THR A 858 -30.85 -33.66 5.37
C THR A 858 -31.06 -33.84 6.87
N LEU A 859 -30.22 -34.66 7.50
CA LEU A 859 -30.24 -34.96 8.94
C LEU A 859 -29.04 -34.34 9.66
N SER A 860 -29.12 -34.26 11.00
CA SER A 860 -28.03 -33.83 11.88
C SER A 860 -26.75 -34.67 11.76
N ASN A 861 -26.86 -35.92 11.31
CA ASN A 861 -25.74 -36.80 11.00
C ASN A 861 -25.25 -36.69 9.55
N GLY A 862 -25.88 -35.87 8.71
CA GLY A 862 -25.53 -35.62 7.30
C GLY A 862 -26.10 -36.61 6.27
N LYS A 863 -26.97 -37.53 6.70
CA LYS A 863 -27.73 -38.42 5.80
C LYS A 863 -29.04 -37.79 5.32
N LEU A 864 -29.73 -38.49 4.43
CA LEU A 864 -31.06 -38.11 3.95
C LEU A 864 -32.19 -38.80 4.74
N SER A 865 -33.37 -38.19 4.76
CA SER A 865 -34.64 -38.82 5.18
C SER A 865 -35.81 -38.26 4.36
N ALA A 866 -36.80 -39.10 4.05
CA ALA A 866 -38.05 -38.64 3.44
C ALA A 866 -38.96 -37.99 4.50
N THR A 867 -39.66 -36.91 4.14
CA THR A 867 -40.50 -36.11 5.07
C THR A 867 -41.99 -36.11 4.71
N THR A 868 -42.35 -36.37 3.46
CA THR A 868 -43.75 -36.57 3.03
C THR A 868 -43.97 -38.06 2.76
N ILE A 869 -44.93 -38.68 3.44
CA ILE A 869 -45.08 -40.14 3.50
C ILE A 869 -46.55 -40.53 3.34
N THR A 870 -46.83 -41.49 2.46
CA THR A 870 -48.12 -42.20 2.44
C THR A 870 -47.94 -43.58 3.08
N LEU A 871 -48.71 -43.88 4.12
CA LEU A 871 -48.70 -45.18 4.81
C LEU A 871 -49.94 -46.02 4.48
N SER A 872 -49.69 -47.32 4.35
CA SER A 872 -50.65 -48.42 4.25
C SER A 872 -50.45 -49.40 5.42
N LYS A 873 -51.41 -50.30 5.65
CA LYS A 873 -51.29 -51.37 6.66
C LYS A 873 -50.03 -52.24 6.47
N GLU A 874 -49.58 -52.41 5.23
CA GLU A 874 -48.37 -53.17 4.89
C GLU A 874 -47.05 -52.42 5.18
N THR A 875 -47.07 -51.08 5.13
CA THR A 875 -45.87 -50.25 5.28
C THR A 875 -45.67 -49.74 6.70
N LEU A 876 -46.73 -49.64 7.51
CA LEU A 876 -46.68 -49.24 8.92
C LEU A 876 -45.68 -50.04 9.78
N PRO A 877 -45.50 -51.37 9.65
CA PRO A 877 -44.50 -52.11 10.41
C PRO A 877 -43.06 -51.64 10.17
N GLY A 878 -42.75 -51.16 8.96
CA GLY A 878 -41.43 -50.64 8.58
C GLY A 878 -41.22 -49.15 8.86
N PHE A 879 -42.28 -48.41 9.23
CA PHE A 879 -42.18 -46.98 9.55
C PHE A 879 -41.70 -46.77 10.98
N GLU A 880 -40.48 -46.26 11.14
CA GLU A 880 -39.93 -45.79 12.41
C GLU A 880 -39.64 -44.29 12.33
N PRO A 881 -40.41 -43.42 13.02
CA PRO A 881 -40.21 -41.98 12.97
C PRO A 881 -38.90 -41.56 13.66
N ILE A 882 -38.18 -40.62 13.04
CA ILE A 882 -36.93 -40.09 13.59
C ILE A 882 -37.26 -38.94 14.55
N SER A 883 -36.53 -38.88 15.66
CA SER A 883 -36.74 -37.85 16.66
C SER A 883 -36.58 -36.43 16.11
N SER A 884 -37.52 -35.55 16.46
CA SER A 884 -37.48 -34.11 16.10
C SER A 884 -37.50 -33.77 14.60
N ILE A 885 -38.02 -34.68 13.75
CA ILE A 885 -38.37 -34.40 12.34
C ILE A 885 -39.87 -34.19 12.22
N ASP A 886 -40.27 -33.15 11.49
CA ASP A 886 -41.66 -32.91 11.11
C ASP A 886 -42.00 -33.73 9.86
N TYR A 887 -43.11 -34.48 9.91
CA TYR A 887 -43.59 -35.27 8.77
C TYR A 887 -44.95 -34.77 8.26
N ASP A 888 -45.17 -34.87 6.95
CA ASP A 888 -46.51 -34.83 6.35
C ASP A 888 -46.94 -36.27 6.06
N ILE A 889 -47.80 -36.84 6.92
CA ILE A 889 -48.22 -38.24 6.86
C ILE A 889 -49.67 -38.30 6.37
N THR A 890 -49.91 -39.01 5.27
CA THR A 890 -51.24 -39.43 4.83
C THR A 890 -51.37 -40.93 5.00
N VAL A 891 -52.49 -41.44 5.52
CA VAL A 891 -52.77 -42.88 5.50
C VAL A 891 -53.79 -43.22 4.40
N ASP A 892 -53.80 -44.47 3.95
CA ASP A 892 -54.80 -44.97 2.99
C ASP A 892 -56.00 -45.66 3.68
N GLU A 893 -56.92 -46.12 2.85
CA GLU A 893 -58.16 -46.83 3.22
C GLU A 893 -57.95 -48.21 3.87
N THR A 894 -56.71 -48.72 3.94
CA THR A 894 -56.42 -50.01 4.58
C THR A 894 -56.22 -49.87 6.10
N PHE A 895 -56.05 -48.65 6.61
CA PHE A 895 -55.90 -48.38 8.05
C PHE A 895 -57.21 -48.60 8.83
N ASP A 896 -57.15 -49.44 9.86
CA ASP A 896 -58.15 -49.55 10.91
C ASP A 896 -57.69 -48.85 12.21
N GLY A 897 -58.54 -48.90 13.25
CA GLY A 897 -58.26 -48.23 14.53
C GLY A 897 -56.98 -48.73 15.22
N SER A 898 -56.62 -50.00 15.06
CA SER A 898 -55.40 -50.57 15.65
C SER A 898 -54.12 -50.10 14.92
N ASP A 899 -54.21 -49.89 13.60
CA ASP A 899 -53.13 -49.33 12.81
C ASP A 899 -52.90 -47.85 13.17
N VAL A 900 -53.98 -47.06 13.32
CA VAL A 900 -53.92 -45.67 13.78
C VAL A 900 -53.37 -45.59 15.21
N SER A 901 -53.77 -46.49 16.10
CA SER A 901 -53.22 -46.57 17.47
C SER A 901 -51.71 -46.78 17.45
N THR A 902 -51.25 -47.73 16.64
CA THR A 902 -49.82 -48.05 16.48
C THR A 902 -49.05 -46.85 15.91
N LEU A 903 -49.60 -46.19 14.89
CA LEU A 903 -49.00 -45.00 14.29
C LEU A 903 -48.88 -43.83 15.28
N ILE A 904 -49.98 -43.48 15.96
CA ILE A 904 -49.96 -42.42 17.00
C ILE A 904 -48.99 -42.78 18.12
N GLY A 905 -48.91 -44.05 18.52
CA GLY A 905 -47.95 -44.56 19.49
C GLY A 905 -46.48 -44.37 19.09
N LYS A 906 -46.14 -44.50 17.80
CA LYS A 906 -44.79 -44.20 17.29
C LYS A 906 -44.51 -42.70 17.20
N LEU A 907 -45.52 -41.89 16.82
CA LEU A 907 -45.37 -40.45 16.60
C LEU A 907 -45.27 -39.64 17.90
N ASN A 908 -46.10 -39.97 18.90
CA ASN A 908 -46.20 -39.26 20.18
C ASN A 908 -44.83 -39.03 20.83
N ASP A 909 -44.50 -37.76 21.09
CA ASP A 909 -43.27 -37.31 21.75
C ASP A 909 -41.95 -37.65 21.01
N THR A 910 -42.01 -38.40 19.91
CA THR A 910 -40.88 -38.71 19.03
C THR A 910 -40.65 -37.60 18.01
N VAL A 911 -41.68 -37.28 17.22
CA VAL A 911 -41.53 -36.39 16.04
C VAL A 911 -41.32 -34.92 16.41
N GLY A 912 -40.89 -34.12 15.43
CA GLY A 912 -40.88 -32.67 15.53
C GLY A 912 -42.30 -32.11 15.63
N ASN A 913 -42.44 -30.95 16.27
CA ASN A 913 -43.71 -30.33 16.64
C ASN A 913 -44.50 -29.70 15.46
N GLY A 914 -44.03 -29.86 14.23
CA GLY A 914 -44.68 -29.48 12.99
C GLY A 914 -45.49 -30.59 12.32
N THR A 915 -45.41 -31.84 12.79
CA THR A 915 -45.95 -33.02 12.08
C THR A 915 -47.46 -32.93 11.80
N VAL A 916 -47.86 -33.21 10.57
CA VAL A 916 -49.25 -33.27 10.10
C VAL A 916 -49.66 -34.72 9.88
N LEU A 917 -50.81 -35.12 10.43
CA LEU A 917 -51.37 -36.46 10.26
C LEU A 917 -52.76 -36.41 9.60
N ASP A 918 -52.84 -36.87 8.36
CA ASP A 918 -54.09 -36.97 7.61
C ASP A 918 -54.66 -38.39 7.64
N LEU A 919 -55.71 -38.59 8.45
CA LEU A 919 -56.46 -39.83 8.56
C LEU A 919 -57.75 -39.82 7.70
N SER A 920 -57.95 -38.86 6.80
CA SER A 920 -59.21 -38.67 6.05
C SER A 920 -59.69 -39.91 5.28
N ARG A 921 -58.76 -40.76 4.80
CA ARG A 921 -59.08 -42.02 4.09
C ARG A 921 -59.25 -43.23 5.02
N ALA A 922 -58.82 -43.16 6.28
CA ALA A 922 -58.78 -44.30 7.18
C ALA A 922 -60.19 -44.80 7.56
N ASN A 923 -60.34 -46.11 7.74
CA ASN A 923 -61.62 -46.71 8.11
C ASN A 923 -61.78 -46.78 9.65
N VAL A 924 -61.83 -45.60 10.29
CA VAL A 924 -61.83 -45.48 11.76
C VAL A 924 -63.07 -44.76 12.27
N THR A 925 -63.98 -45.53 12.89
CA THR A 925 -65.25 -45.01 13.46
C THR A 925 -65.11 -44.46 14.88
N ASN A 926 -64.11 -44.92 15.64
CA ASN A 926 -63.88 -44.55 17.04
C ASN A 926 -62.40 -44.18 17.26
N MET A 927 -62.15 -43.07 17.95
CA MET A 927 -60.82 -42.55 18.26
C MET A 927 -60.65 -42.40 19.77
N ASP A 928 -60.01 -43.39 20.40
CA ASP A 928 -59.83 -43.51 21.86
C ASP A 928 -58.36 -43.60 22.29
N TYR A 929 -57.45 -43.02 21.50
CA TYR A 929 -56.01 -43.01 21.73
C TYR A 929 -55.50 -41.61 22.10
N TRP A 930 -54.58 -41.53 23.07
CA TRP A 930 -54.02 -40.27 23.54
C TRP A 930 -53.01 -39.65 22.55
N ILE A 931 -53.21 -38.38 22.22
CA ILE A 931 -52.27 -37.53 21.45
C ILE A 931 -51.57 -36.59 22.44
N ARG A 932 -50.23 -36.65 22.50
CA ARG A 932 -49.39 -35.89 23.46
C ARG A 932 -48.57 -34.79 22.77
N GLY A 933 -47.31 -35.05 22.41
CA GLY A 933 -46.45 -34.11 21.70
C GLY A 933 -46.22 -34.48 20.23
N GLY A 934 -45.78 -33.50 19.44
CA GLY A 934 -45.31 -33.70 18.06
C GLY A 934 -46.32 -33.37 16.95
N LEU A 935 -47.62 -33.62 17.12
CA LEU A 935 -48.59 -33.30 16.07
C LEU A 935 -48.99 -31.80 16.09
N SER A 936 -48.78 -31.11 14.96
CA SER A 936 -49.25 -29.75 14.71
C SER A 936 -50.67 -29.72 14.15
N SER A 937 -51.07 -30.76 13.41
CA SER A 937 -52.36 -30.87 12.74
C SER A 937 -52.81 -32.32 12.64
N ILE A 938 -54.11 -32.56 12.79
CA ILE A 938 -54.73 -33.86 12.53
C ILE A 938 -56.06 -33.72 11.77
N THR A 939 -56.22 -34.54 10.72
CA THR A 939 -57.49 -34.67 9.97
C THR A 939 -58.12 -36.02 10.29
N PHE A 940 -59.39 -36.02 10.73
CA PHE A 940 -60.17 -37.22 11.04
C PHE A 940 -60.99 -37.69 9.81
N PRO A 941 -61.25 -39.01 9.66
CA PRO A 941 -62.06 -39.54 8.56
C PRO A 941 -63.56 -39.25 8.70
N ASP A 942 -64.25 -39.20 7.57
CA ASP A 942 -65.68 -38.97 7.45
C ASP A 942 -66.52 -39.93 8.30
N CYS A 943 -66.07 -41.17 8.48
CA CYS A 943 -66.76 -42.22 9.25
C CYS A 943 -66.57 -42.13 10.78
N CYS A 944 -65.71 -41.25 11.29
CA CYS A 944 -65.45 -41.09 12.72
C CYS A 944 -66.69 -40.53 13.46
N ASN A 945 -67.36 -41.38 14.24
CA ASN A 945 -68.57 -41.02 14.99
C ASN A 945 -68.37 -41.00 16.51
N ARG A 946 -67.17 -41.31 17.00
CA ARG A 946 -66.79 -41.18 18.40
C ARG A 946 -65.33 -40.73 18.53
N ILE A 947 -65.11 -39.73 19.37
CA ILE A 947 -63.79 -39.26 19.82
C ILE A 947 -63.85 -39.28 21.34
N ASP A 948 -62.92 -39.98 22.00
CA ASP A 948 -62.89 -40.04 23.45
C ASP A 948 -62.50 -38.69 24.08
N SER A 949 -63.07 -38.43 25.25
CA SER A 949 -62.76 -37.27 26.10
C SER A 949 -61.27 -37.04 26.34
N GLN A 950 -60.45 -38.09 26.39
CA GLN A 950 -59.02 -37.97 26.68
C GLN A 950 -58.12 -37.94 25.42
N THR A 951 -58.68 -38.03 24.22
CA THR A 951 -57.90 -38.14 22.96
C THR A 951 -56.88 -37.00 22.79
N PHE A 952 -57.20 -35.79 23.24
CA PHE A 952 -56.30 -34.62 23.14
C PHE A 952 -55.66 -34.22 24.48
N GLN A 953 -55.71 -35.10 25.51
CA GLN A 953 -55.12 -34.79 26.80
C GLN A 953 -53.61 -34.57 26.65
N SER A 954 -53.15 -33.39 27.07
CA SER A 954 -51.77 -32.92 26.87
C SER A 954 -51.30 -32.77 25.41
N ALA A 955 -52.21 -32.60 24.43
CA ALA A 955 -51.91 -32.35 23.00
C ALA A 955 -51.22 -30.98 22.76
N THR A 956 -50.03 -30.74 23.31
CA THR A 956 -49.49 -29.38 23.52
C THR A 956 -49.12 -28.62 22.25
N ASP A 957 -48.83 -29.32 21.15
CA ASP A 957 -48.31 -28.70 19.92
C ASP A 957 -49.35 -28.56 18.81
N LEU A 958 -50.56 -29.07 19.06
CA LEU A 958 -51.66 -29.07 18.11
C LEU A 958 -52.17 -27.64 17.87
N LYS A 959 -52.17 -27.20 16.61
CA LYS A 959 -52.63 -25.89 16.15
C LYS A 959 -54.02 -25.93 15.50
N GLU A 960 -54.38 -27.06 14.90
CA GLU A 960 -55.66 -27.26 14.22
C GLU A 960 -56.12 -28.72 14.27
N ILE A 961 -57.44 -28.90 14.34
CA ILE A 961 -58.14 -30.17 14.14
C ILE A 961 -59.05 -30.00 12.92
N LYS A 962 -59.08 -31.00 12.04
CA LYS A 962 -59.90 -31.04 10.82
C LYS A 962 -60.81 -32.26 10.82
N ILE A 963 -62.06 -32.09 10.40
CA ILE A 963 -62.96 -33.18 10.03
C ILE A 963 -63.82 -32.73 8.84
N SER A 964 -64.21 -33.67 7.98
CA SER A 964 -65.01 -33.38 6.79
C SER A 964 -66.40 -32.84 7.12
N ASN A 965 -66.91 -31.97 6.25
CA ASN A 965 -68.26 -31.40 6.36
C ASN A 965 -69.37 -32.46 6.23
N SER A 966 -69.09 -33.59 5.61
CA SER A 966 -69.97 -34.76 5.49
C SER A 966 -70.24 -35.46 6.84
N ASN A 967 -69.30 -35.37 7.80
CA ASN A 967 -69.39 -36.08 9.06
C ASN A 967 -70.65 -35.69 9.83
N THR A 968 -71.38 -36.67 10.36
CA THR A 968 -72.71 -36.45 10.97
C THR A 968 -72.67 -36.16 12.48
N THR A 969 -71.53 -36.37 13.14
CA THR A 969 -71.42 -36.29 14.61
C THR A 969 -70.64 -35.08 15.11
N PHE A 970 -69.59 -34.68 14.38
CA PHE A 970 -68.72 -33.56 14.72
C PHE A 970 -68.63 -32.55 13.58
N CYS A 971 -68.10 -31.37 13.89
CA CYS A 971 -67.64 -30.42 12.87
C CYS A 971 -66.47 -29.59 13.40
N THR A 972 -65.67 -29.04 12.48
CA THR A 972 -64.57 -28.12 12.81
C THR A 972 -64.85 -26.73 12.26
N VAL A 973 -64.61 -25.71 13.08
CA VAL A 973 -64.70 -24.29 12.68
C VAL A 973 -63.36 -23.64 13.03
N ASP A 974 -62.68 -23.08 12.02
CA ASP A 974 -61.35 -22.46 12.15
C ASP A 974 -60.31 -23.33 12.90
N GLY A 975 -60.38 -24.65 12.72
CA GLY A 975 -59.49 -25.63 13.36
C GLY A 975 -59.86 -26.02 14.80
N VAL A 976 -61.01 -25.58 15.32
CA VAL A 976 -61.55 -25.93 16.65
C VAL A 976 -62.67 -26.97 16.48
N LEU A 977 -62.70 -27.99 17.36
CA LEU A 977 -63.59 -29.16 17.26
C LEU A 977 -64.88 -28.98 18.08
N TYR A 978 -66.04 -29.26 17.46
CA TYR A 978 -67.37 -29.15 18.05
C TYR A 978 -68.24 -30.38 17.75
N SER A 979 -69.33 -30.55 18.50
CA SER A 979 -70.47 -31.38 18.07
C SER A 979 -71.06 -30.85 16.76
N LYS A 980 -71.74 -31.70 15.98
CA LYS A 980 -72.32 -31.29 14.69
C LYS A 980 -73.32 -30.14 14.80
N ASP A 981 -74.07 -30.10 15.91
CA ASP A 981 -75.02 -29.04 16.25
C ASP A 981 -74.39 -27.79 16.90
N LYS A 982 -73.08 -27.83 17.15
CA LYS A 982 -72.29 -26.77 17.81
C LYS A 982 -72.82 -26.33 19.18
N LYS A 983 -73.48 -27.23 19.92
CA LYS A 983 -73.82 -27.02 21.34
C LYS A 983 -72.65 -27.28 22.28
N LYS A 984 -71.73 -28.13 21.86
CA LYS A 984 -70.55 -28.52 22.64
C LYS A 984 -69.27 -28.16 21.89
N LEU A 985 -68.37 -27.45 22.57
CA LEU A 985 -66.97 -27.34 22.15
C LEU A 985 -66.22 -28.53 22.77
N LEU A 986 -65.65 -29.40 21.94
CA LEU A 986 -64.89 -30.57 22.41
C LEU A 986 -63.45 -30.18 22.72
N GLN A 987 -62.75 -29.57 21.76
CA GLN A 987 -61.34 -29.22 21.90
C GLN A 987 -60.99 -27.93 21.15
N TYR A 988 -60.37 -27.01 21.88
CA TYR A 988 -59.56 -25.92 21.33
C TYR A 988 -58.09 -26.36 21.31
N PRO A 989 -57.37 -26.33 20.17
CA PRO A 989 -55.98 -26.81 20.11
C PRO A 989 -55.03 -25.94 20.95
N ALA A 990 -54.16 -26.58 21.74
CA ALA A 990 -53.34 -25.90 22.76
C ALA A 990 -52.31 -24.92 22.18
N ALA A 991 -51.79 -25.19 20.98
CA ALA A 991 -50.85 -24.33 20.26
C ALA A 991 -51.52 -23.49 19.15
N LYS A 992 -52.86 -23.43 19.08
CA LYS A 992 -53.53 -22.53 18.14
C LYS A 992 -53.19 -21.07 18.49
N GLU A 993 -52.54 -20.40 17.56
CA GLU A 993 -52.06 -19.03 17.72
C GLU A 993 -53.22 -18.02 17.66
N GLY A 994 -53.20 -17.05 18.57
CA GLY A 994 -54.23 -16.01 18.73
C GLY A 994 -54.44 -15.65 20.20
N SER A 995 -54.63 -14.36 20.50
CA SER A 995 -54.85 -13.86 21.87
C SER A 995 -56.32 -13.81 22.29
N THR A 996 -57.26 -13.87 21.34
CA THR A 996 -58.70 -13.76 21.61
C THR A 996 -59.47 -14.84 20.87
N PHE A 997 -60.44 -15.46 21.55
CA PHE A 997 -61.40 -16.38 20.94
C PHE A 997 -62.83 -15.99 21.33
N THR A 998 -63.78 -16.19 20.42
CA THR A 998 -65.21 -15.94 20.66
C THR A 998 -65.97 -17.23 20.48
N LEU A 999 -66.64 -17.69 21.55
CA LEU A 999 -67.49 -18.86 21.51
C LEU A 999 -68.71 -18.60 20.58
N PRO A 1000 -69.07 -19.52 19.68
CA PRO A 1000 -70.34 -19.46 18.96
C PRO A 1000 -71.50 -19.44 19.97
N SER A 1001 -72.51 -18.61 19.74
CA SER A 1001 -73.65 -18.43 20.67
C SER A 1001 -74.52 -19.68 20.89
N THR A 1002 -74.31 -20.72 20.08
CA THR A 1002 -74.95 -22.04 20.24
C THR A 1002 -74.30 -22.91 21.31
N VAL A 1003 -73.05 -22.63 21.69
CA VAL A 1003 -72.29 -23.48 22.63
C VAL A 1003 -72.75 -23.24 24.05
N ASP A 1004 -73.38 -24.24 24.67
CA ASP A 1004 -73.78 -24.23 26.09
C ASP A 1004 -72.88 -25.13 26.96
N THR A 1005 -72.08 -26.00 26.34
CA THR A 1005 -71.31 -27.04 27.03
C THR A 1005 -69.84 -27.02 26.63
N LEU A 1006 -68.93 -27.12 27.61
CA LEU A 1006 -67.49 -27.31 27.37
C LEU A 1006 -67.08 -28.75 27.74
N GLY A 1007 -66.39 -29.43 26.83
CA GLY A 1007 -65.89 -30.78 27.01
C GLY A 1007 -64.75 -30.91 28.03
N TYR A 1008 -64.38 -32.16 28.33
CA TYR A 1008 -63.16 -32.49 29.06
C TYR A 1008 -61.94 -31.86 28.39
N GLY A 1009 -61.09 -31.15 29.15
CA GLY A 1009 -59.86 -30.55 28.61
C GLY A 1009 -60.05 -29.51 27.49
N ALA A 1010 -61.26 -28.96 27.31
CA ALA A 1010 -61.62 -28.12 26.16
C ALA A 1010 -60.66 -26.96 25.83
N PHE A 1011 -60.00 -26.38 26.84
CA PHE A 1011 -58.95 -25.36 26.71
C PHE A 1011 -57.64 -25.75 27.44
N GLU A 1012 -57.43 -27.04 27.73
CA GLU A 1012 -56.23 -27.53 28.44
C GLU A 1012 -54.93 -27.04 27.74
N ARG A 1013 -53.96 -26.60 28.55
CA ARG A 1013 -52.59 -26.23 28.17
C ARG A 1013 -52.48 -25.14 27.11
N ASN A 1014 -53.54 -24.33 26.91
CA ASN A 1014 -53.49 -23.29 25.90
C ASN A 1014 -52.36 -22.28 26.14
N LYS A 1015 -51.53 -22.09 25.12
CA LYS A 1015 -50.29 -21.30 25.14
C LYS A 1015 -50.48 -19.80 24.85
N TYR A 1016 -51.62 -19.40 24.25
CA TYR A 1016 -51.73 -18.12 23.53
C TYR A 1016 -52.93 -17.23 23.91
N LEU A 1017 -54.09 -17.81 24.24
CA LEU A 1017 -55.32 -17.07 24.54
C LEU A 1017 -55.17 -16.24 25.81
N GLU A 1018 -55.53 -14.96 25.71
CA GLU A 1018 -55.66 -14.00 26.81
C GLU A 1018 -57.13 -13.77 27.19
N THR A 1019 -58.05 -13.89 26.23
CA THR A 1019 -59.49 -13.63 26.42
C THR A 1019 -60.35 -14.65 25.68
N ILE A 1020 -61.42 -15.14 26.33
CA ILE A 1020 -62.48 -15.93 25.70
C ILE A 1020 -63.83 -15.20 25.87
N ASN A 1021 -64.38 -14.70 24.77
CA ASN A 1021 -65.69 -14.04 24.75
C ASN A 1021 -66.80 -15.09 24.74
N GLY A 1022 -67.89 -14.82 25.47
CA GLY A 1022 -69.09 -15.68 25.50
C GLY A 1022 -69.13 -16.73 26.62
N LEU A 1023 -68.14 -16.77 27.53
CA LEU A 1023 -68.13 -17.75 28.64
C LEU A 1023 -69.37 -17.67 29.55
N THR A 1024 -69.99 -16.50 29.68
CA THR A 1024 -71.24 -16.27 30.44
C THR A 1024 -72.45 -17.04 29.92
N GLN A 1025 -72.40 -17.58 28.70
CA GLN A 1025 -73.49 -18.39 28.15
C GLN A 1025 -73.40 -19.87 28.57
N ILE A 1026 -72.20 -20.36 28.94
CA ILE A 1026 -71.92 -21.77 29.26
C ILE A 1026 -72.73 -22.21 30.49
N LYS A 1027 -73.34 -23.39 30.39
CA LYS A 1027 -74.22 -24.02 31.39
C LYS A 1027 -73.56 -25.21 32.07
N HIS A 1028 -72.78 -25.98 31.32
CA HIS A 1028 -72.21 -27.26 31.79
C HIS A 1028 -70.73 -27.42 31.43
N LEU A 1029 -69.94 -27.94 32.38
CA LEU A 1029 -68.57 -28.41 32.20
C LEU A 1029 -68.54 -29.94 32.39
N GLU A 1030 -68.30 -30.70 31.32
CA GLU A 1030 -68.56 -32.16 31.34
C GLU A 1030 -67.73 -32.95 32.36
N SER A 1031 -66.50 -32.52 32.67
CA SER A 1031 -65.64 -33.10 33.71
C SER A 1031 -64.40 -32.20 33.93
N MET A 1032 -63.37 -32.72 34.57
CA MET A 1032 -62.16 -32.05 35.07
C MET A 1032 -61.35 -31.30 33.99
N VAL A 1033 -60.36 -30.51 34.45
CA VAL A 1033 -59.27 -29.90 33.66
C VAL A 1033 -59.63 -28.96 32.51
N THR A 1034 -60.88 -28.49 32.39
CA THR A 1034 -61.38 -27.66 31.26
C THR A 1034 -60.47 -26.49 30.86
N PHE A 1035 -59.89 -25.76 31.83
CA PHE A 1035 -58.98 -24.63 31.61
C PHE A 1035 -57.59 -24.86 32.24
N ASN A 1036 -57.20 -26.11 32.51
CA ASN A 1036 -55.94 -26.46 33.19
C ASN A 1036 -54.72 -25.97 32.39
N SER A 1037 -53.68 -25.49 33.09
CA SER A 1037 -52.41 -25.03 32.52
C SER A 1037 -52.56 -23.97 31.42
N THR A 1038 -53.62 -23.14 31.47
CA THR A 1038 -53.79 -22.02 30.53
C THR A 1038 -52.87 -20.87 30.95
N LEU A 1039 -51.84 -20.62 30.12
CA LEU A 1039 -50.68 -19.81 30.56
C LEU A 1039 -50.90 -18.29 30.42
N LYS A 1040 -51.87 -17.87 29.61
CA LYS A 1040 -52.11 -16.45 29.27
C LYS A 1040 -53.52 -15.94 29.54
N LEU A 1041 -54.48 -16.83 29.78
CA LEU A 1041 -55.90 -16.48 29.91
C LEU A 1041 -56.10 -15.62 31.15
N LYS A 1042 -56.58 -14.37 31.00
CA LYS A 1042 -56.60 -13.36 32.09
C LYS A 1042 -57.85 -13.41 32.96
N GLU A 1043 -59.01 -13.62 32.33
CA GLU A 1043 -60.31 -13.60 33.01
C GLU A 1043 -61.18 -14.77 32.54
N VAL A 1044 -61.87 -15.41 33.49
CA VAL A 1044 -62.86 -16.46 33.20
C VAL A 1044 -64.17 -16.13 33.89
N ASP A 1045 -65.21 -15.78 33.12
CA ASP A 1045 -66.55 -15.52 33.64
C ASP A 1045 -67.48 -16.72 33.45
N LEU A 1046 -67.67 -17.51 34.50
CA LEU A 1046 -68.56 -18.66 34.56
C LEU A 1046 -69.87 -18.36 35.33
N SER A 1047 -70.29 -17.09 35.38
CA SER A 1047 -71.56 -16.68 36.01
C SER A 1047 -72.80 -17.36 35.41
N GLY A 1048 -72.70 -17.88 34.17
CA GLY A 1048 -73.77 -18.58 33.47
C GLY A 1048 -74.05 -20.01 33.91
N LEU A 1049 -73.13 -20.66 34.65
CA LEU A 1049 -73.19 -22.10 34.92
C LEU A 1049 -74.43 -22.52 35.70
N THR A 1050 -74.97 -23.68 35.36
CA THR A 1050 -76.01 -24.38 36.13
C THR A 1050 -75.45 -25.50 37.01
N ASP A 1051 -74.19 -25.90 36.79
CA ASP A 1051 -73.51 -26.89 37.62
C ASP A 1051 -73.41 -26.46 39.09
N THR A 1052 -73.81 -27.36 40.00
CA THR A 1052 -73.70 -27.15 41.44
C THR A 1052 -72.29 -27.39 41.99
N THR A 1053 -71.47 -28.11 41.24
CA THR A 1053 -70.08 -28.44 41.60
C THR A 1053 -69.13 -27.88 40.55
N LEU A 1054 -68.13 -27.13 40.99
CA LEU A 1054 -66.98 -26.78 40.15
C LEU A 1054 -65.95 -27.92 40.21
N ASN A 1055 -65.74 -28.58 39.07
CA ASN A 1055 -64.96 -29.80 38.96
C ASN A 1055 -63.51 -29.66 39.45
N ALA A 1056 -62.91 -30.79 39.84
CA ALA A 1056 -61.53 -30.82 40.27
C ALA A 1056 -60.59 -30.42 39.13
N TYR A 1057 -59.52 -29.71 39.49
CA TYR A 1057 -58.47 -29.24 38.59
C TYR A 1057 -58.89 -28.30 37.44
N THR A 1058 -60.12 -27.76 37.42
CA THR A 1058 -60.63 -26.93 36.31
C THR A 1058 -59.70 -25.78 35.90
N PHE A 1059 -59.03 -25.11 36.85
CA PHE A 1059 -58.04 -24.04 36.57
C PHE A 1059 -56.61 -24.39 37.01
N GLN A 1060 -56.31 -25.65 37.31
CA GLN A 1060 -55.03 -26.01 37.90
C GLN A 1060 -53.84 -25.58 37.03
N TYR A 1061 -52.83 -24.94 37.63
CA TYR A 1061 -51.63 -24.37 37.00
C TYR A 1061 -51.88 -23.29 35.93
N SER A 1062 -53.07 -22.70 35.90
CA SER A 1062 -53.41 -21.63 34.94
C SER A 1062 -52.90 -20.28 35.42
N THR A 1063 -51.57 -20.12 35.31
CA THR A 1063 -50.82 -18.98 35.86
C THR A 1063 -51.21 -17.63 35.25
N GLY A 1064 -51.88 -17.60 34.09
CA GLY A 1064 -52.35 -16.36 33.48
C GLY A 1064 -53.56 -15.71 34.18
N ILE A 1065 -54.36 -16.50 34.91
CA ILE A 1065 -55.69 -16.07 35.36
C ILE A 1065 -55.58 -15.09 36.54
N GLU A 1066 -56.08 -13.88 36.32
CA GLU A 1066 -56.15 -12.81 37.32
C GLU A 1066 -57.54 -12.72 37.98
N LYS A 1067 -58.61 -13.06 37.27
CA LYS A 1067 -60.00 -12.95 37.75
C LYS A 1067 -60.86 -14.15 37.33
N VAL A 1068 -61.67 -14.66 38.26
CA VAL A 1068 -62.68 -15.71 38.01
C VAL A 1068 -64.03 -15.29 38.56
N THR A 1069 -65.10 -15.40 37.77
CA THR A 1069 -66.49 -15.23 38.23
C THR A 1069 -67.20 -16.58 38.26
N LEU A 1070 -67.88 -16.88 39.38
CA LEU A 1070 -68.61 -18.14 39.59
C LEU A 1070 -70.12 -17.87 39.75
N SER A 1071 -70.93 -18.78 39.19
CA SER A 1071 -72.40 -18.73 39.21
C SER A 1071 -73.00 -18.73 40.63
N SER A 1072 -74.25 -18.25 40.72
CA SER A 1072 -75.09 -18.43 41.91
C SER A 1072 -75.46 -19.89 42.16
N SER A 1073 -75.38 -20.75 41.13
CA SER A 1073 -75.60 -22.20 41.23
C SER A 1073 -74.45 -22.94 41.93
N THR A 1074 -73.24 -22.38 41.98
CA THR A 1074 -72.05 -23.06 42.51
C THR A 1074 -72.16 -23.27 44.03
N GLN A 1075 -72.43 -24.50 44.44
CA GLN A 1075 -72.59 -24.94 45.83
C GLN A 1075 -71.37 -25.66 46.39
N TYR A 1076 -70.48 -26.19 45.55
CA TYR A 1076 -69.28 -26.94 45.95
C TYR A 1076 -68.09 -26.65 45.02
N ILE A 1077 -66.88 -26.58 45.56
CA ILE A 1077 -65.64 -26.41 44.80
C ILE A 1077 -64.70 -27.57 45.13
N SER A 1078 -64.48 -28.45 44.15
CA SER A 1078 -63.66 -29.64 44.32
C SER A 1078 -62.17 -29.33 44.50
N PHE A 1079 -61.42 -30.34 44.94
CA PHE A 1079 -60.02 -30.22 45.30
C PHE A 1079 -59.16 -29.83 44.08
N GLY A 1080 -58.09 -29.08 44.35
CA GLY A 1080 -57.10 -28.66 43.35
C GLY A 1080 -57.62 -27.74 42.23
N CYS A 1081 -58.87 -27.29 42.26
CA CYS A 1081 -59.48 -26.45 41.22
C CYS A 1081 -58.71 -25.13 41.02
N PHE A 1082 -58.37 -24.43 42.11
CA PHE A 1082 -57.62 -23.17 42.16
C PHE A 1082 -56.15 -23.38 42.59
N ARG A 1083 -55.55 -24.53 42.28
CA ARG A 1083 -54.13 -24.81 42.58
C ARG A 1083 -53.21 -24.16 41.54
N GLY A 1084 -52.20 -23.42 41.96
CA GLY A 1084 -51.14 -22.92 41.08
C GLY A 1084 -51.49 -21.68 40.25
N LEU A 1085 -52.61 -21.00 40.51
CA LEU A 1085 -52.96 -19.72 39.87
C LEU A 1085 -52.20 -18.58 40.58
N THR A 1086 -50.91 -18.46 40.29
CA THR A 1086 -50.00 -17.53 40.99
C THR A 1086 -50.34 -16.05 40.79
N ASN A 1087 -51.09 -15.70 39.73
CA ASN A 1087 -51.50 -14.32 39.43
C ASN A 1087 -52.97 -14.01 39.80
N LEU A 1088 -53.69 -14.93 40.45
CA LEU A 1088 -55.09 -14.73 40.81
C LEU A 1088 -55.24 -13.59 41.83
N LYS A 1089 -55.91 -12.51 41.39
CA LYS A 1089 -56.19 -11.32 42.18
C LYS A 1089 -57.60 -11.34 42.76
N GLU A 1090 -58.58 -11.82 41.99
CA GLU A 1090 -60.01 -11.65 42.31
C GLU A 1090 -60.83 -12.91 42.00
N VAL A 1091 -61.72 -13.31 42.92
CA VAL A 1091 -62.79 -14.29 42.64
C VAL A 1091 -64.13 -13.68 43.02
N HIS A 1092 -65.07 -13.69 42.07
CA HIS A 1092 -66.40 -13.11 42.20
C HIS A 1092 -67.41 -14.24 42.33
N PHE A 1093 -67.91 -14.47 43.55
CA PHE A 1093 -68.99 -15.43 43.79
C PHE A 1093 -70.33 -14.73 43.59
N LYS A 1094 -71.25 -15.31 42.81
CA LYS A 1094 -72.64 -14.81 42.72
C LYS A 1094 -73.61 -15.57 43.64
N THR A 1095 -73.14 -16.61 44.35
CA THR A 1095 -73.91 -17.28 45.41
C THR A 1095 -73.88 -16.49 46.71
N THR A 1096 -74.95 -16.59 47.50
CA THR A 1096 -75.05 -15.97 48.84
C THR A 1096 -74.54 -16.86 49.96
N THR A 1097 -74.32 -18.16 49.69
CA THR A 1097 -73.82 -19.12 50.67
C THR A 1097 -72.39 -19.52 50.29
N PRO A 1098 -71.41 -19.39 51.21
CA PRO A 1098 -70.03 -19.86 51.01
C PRO A 1098 -70.01 -21.34 50.57
N PRO A 1099 -69.54 -21.67 49.35
CA PRO A 1099 -69.40 -23.07 48.92
C PRO A 1099 -68.30 -23.75 49.72
N PRO A 1100 -68.41 -25.04 50.08
CA PRO A 1100 -67.30 -25.78 50.66
C PRO A 1100 -66.15 -25.87 49.65
N LEU A 1101 -64.94 -25.70 50.18
CA LEU A 1101 -63.69 -26.03 49.52
C LEU A 1101 -63.32 -27.45 49.94
N ASP A 1102 -63.38 -28.36 48.97
CA ASP A 1102 -63.02 -29.76 49.17
C ASP A 1102 -61.54 -29.90 49.57
N ALA A 1103 -61.31 -30.66 50.64
CA ALA A 1103 -60.00 -31.02 51.18
C ALA A 1103 -59.81 -32.54 51.32
N SER A 1104 -60.67 -33.34 50.67
CA SER A 1104 -60.69 -34.82 50.78
C SER A 1104 -59.40 -35.49 50.32
N ASP A 1105 -58.69 -34.89 49.37
CA ASP A 1105 -57.28 -35.19 49.14
C ASP A 1105 -56.42 -34.58 50.27
N ASN A 1106 -56.12 -35.41 51.28
CA ASN A 1106 -55.27 -35.06 52.42
C ASN A 1106 -53.85 -34.58 52.04
N HIS A 1107 -53.46 -34.66 50.76
CA HIS A 1107 -52.16 -34.20 50.29
C HIS A 1107 -52.12 -32.66 50.17
N ALA A 1108 -51.37 -31.99 51.06
CA ALA A 1108 -51.26 -30.53 51.16
C ALA A 1108 -50.75 -29.78 49.91
N SER A 1109 -50.50 -30.47 48.80
CA SER A 1109 -50.22 -29.90 47.49
C SER A 1109 -51.46 -29.53 46.68
N TYR A 1110 -52.62 -30.16 46.90
CA TYR A 1110 -53.83 -29.99 46.07
C TYR A 1110 -54.87 -29.03 46.67
N ARG A 1111 -54.48 -28.19 47.64
CA ARG A 1111 -55.39 -27.24 48.27
C ARG A 1111 -55.74 -26.06 47.34
N ASN A 1112 -57.02 -25.67 47.34
CA ASN A 1112 -57.48 -24.47 46.65
C ASN A 1112 -56.84 -23.20 47.24
N PHE A 1113 -56.53 -22.21 46.40
CA PHE A 1113 -55.95 -20.90 46.74
C PHE A 1113 -54.58 -20.91 47.45
N LYS A 1114 -53.90 -22.06 47.51
CA LYS A 1114 -52.61 -22.21 48.20
C LYS A 1114 -51.53 -21.24 47.71
N GLU A 1115 -51.43 -21.03 46.40
CA GLU A 1115 -50.42 -20.17 45.78
C GLU A 1115 -50.84 -18.69 45.66
N CYS A 1116 -52.03 -18.30 46.12
CA CYS A 1116 -52.56 -16.93 46.02
C CYS A 1116 -53.14 -16.41 47.37
N PRO A 1117 -52.31 -16.29 48.43
CA PRO A 1117 -52.78 -15.98 49.80
C PRO A 1117 -53.42 -14.60 49.99
N ASN A 1118 -53.29 -13.69 49.01
CA ASN A 1118 -53.80 -12.31 49.05
C ASN A 1118 -54.99 -12.07 48.11
N VAL A 1119 -55.62 -13.13 47.58
CA VAL A 1119 -56.78 -13.03 46.68
C VAL A 1119 -57.94 -12.27 47.33
N LYS A 1120 -58.62 -11.42 46.55
CA LYS A 1120 -59.85 -10.73 46.95
C LYS A 1120 -61.06 -11.58 46.58
N PHE A 1121 -62.02 -11.69 47.51
CA PHE A 1121 -63.30 -12.33 47.23
C PHE A 1121 -64.41 -11.29 47.19
N TYR A 1122 -65.03 -11.14 46.03
CA TYR A 1122 -66.21 -10.33 45.81
C TYR A 1122 -67.43 -11.23 45.93
N VAL A 1123 -68.37 -10.85 46.79
CA VAL A 1123 -69.59 -11.63 47.09
C VAL A 1123 -70.77 -10.67 47.12
N PRO A 1124 -72.03 -11.13 46.95
CA PRO A 1124 -73.18 -10.23 47.03
C PRO A 1124 -73.17 -9.48 48.35
N SER A 1125 -73.46 -8.18 48.36
CA SER A 1125 -73.39 -7.34 49.57
C SER A 1125 -74.15 -7.90 50.79
N SER A 1126 -75.22 -8.67 50.58
CA SER A 1126 -75.97 -9.39 51.63
C SER A 1126 -75.22 -10.60 52.25
N ALA A 1127 -74.24 -11.15 51.55
CA ALA A 1127 -73.51 -12.38 51.91
C ALA A 1127 -72.15 -12.12 52.57
N VAL A 1128 -71.68 -10.87 52.61
CA VAL A 1128 -70.36 -10.49 53.17
C VAL A 1128 -70.11 -11.07 54.56
N ASN A 1129 -71.13 -11.04 55.44
CA ASN A 1129 -71.02 -11.60 56.79
C ASN A 1129 -71.04 -13.14 56.80
N ALA A 1130 -71.78 -13.78 55.89
CA ALA A 1130 -71.79 -15.24 55.76
C ALA A 1130 -70.41 -15.76 55.34
N TYR A 1131 -69.75 -15.09 54.38
CA TYR A 1131 -68.39 -15.42 53.96
C TYR A 1131 -67.33 -15.12 55.02
N LYS A 1132 -67.44 -14.01 55.75
CA LYS A 1132 -66.48 -13.66 56.82
C LYS A 1132 -66.52 -14.61 58.02
N ASN A 1133 -67.71 -15.11 58.34
CA ASN A 1133 -67.97 -15.96 59.51
C ASN A 1133 -67.97 -17.46 59.20
N ALA A 1134 -67.65 -17.86 57.97
CA ALA A 1134 -67.65 -19.27 57.58
C ALA A 1134 -66.49 -20.04 58.24
N THR A 1135 -66.77 -21.28 58.67
CA THR A 1135 -65.82 -22.16 59.36
C THR A 1135 -65.75 -23.54 58.70
N GLY A 1136 -64.75 -24.35 59.07
CA GLY A 1136 -64.49 -25.65 58.45
C GLY A 1136 -64.19 -25.53 56.96
N GLU A 1137 -64.68 -26.47 56.15
CA GLU A 1137 -64.50 -26.51 54.69
C GLU A 1137 -65.04 -25.26 53.96
N ARG A 1138 -65.96 -24.51 54.57
CA ARG A 1138 -66.50 -23.25 54.01
C ARG A 1138 -65.67 -22.02 54.39
N GLY A 1139 -64.66 -22.17 55.25
CA GLY A 1139 -63.93 -21.06 55.86
C GLY A 1139 -62.82 -20.50 54.99
N PHE A 1140 -63.09 -19.39 54.31
CA PHE A 1140 -62.12 -18.66 53.48
C PHE A 1140 -61.05 -17.88 54.27
N SER A 1141 -61.16 -17.83 55.60
CA SER A 1141 -60.34 -17.03 56.52
C SER A 1141 -59.67 -17.86 57.64
N ASN A 1142 -59.86 -19.18 57.69
CA ASN A 1142 -59.49 -20.00 58.85
C ASN A 1142 -58.04 -20.57 58.77
N PRO A 1143 -57.14 -20.26 59.72
CA PRO A 1143 -55.81 -20.87 59.81
C PRO A 1143 -55.81 -22.35 60.21
N GLU A 1144 -56.86 -22.88 60.84
CA GLU A 1144 -56.86 -24.26 61.37
C GLU A 1144 -57.03 -25.33 60.28
N TYR A 1145 -57.57 -24.98 59.11
CA TYR A 1145 -57.47 -25.82 57.91
C TYR A 1145 -56.07 -25.73 57.25
N ASN A 1146 -55.13 -24.99 57.85
CA ASN A 1146 -53.82 -24.62 57.28
C ASN A 1146 -52.60 -25.05 58.15
N GLY A 1147 -52.75 -26.00 59.08
CA GLY A 1147 -51.60 -26.65 59.74
C GLY A 1147 -50.60 -27.22 58.71
N ALA A 1148 -49.29 -27.13 58.89
CA ALA A 1148 -48.56 -27.14 60.16
C ALA A 1148 -47.54 -25.99 60.35
N ALA A 1149 -46.90 -25.96 61.52
CA ALA A 1149 -45.86 -25.02 61.94
C ALA A 1149 -44.73 -24.82 60.91
N SER A 1150 -44.87 -23.77 60.09
CA SER A 1150 -43.87 -23.24 59.19
C SER A 1150 -44.23 -21.77 58.89
N THR A 1151 -43.23 -20.93 58.64
CA THR A 1151 -43.33 -19.46 58.69
C THR A 1151 -43.94 -18.82 57.44
N THR A 1152 -44.99 -19.42 56.85
CA THR A 1152 -45.61 -18.93 55.61
C THR A 1152 -47.12 -18.72 55.82
N ALA A 1153 -47.61 -17.54 55.43
CA ALA A 1153 -48.96 -17.08 55.77
C ALA A 1153 -50.08 -17.98 55.23
N GLY A 1154 -51.08 -18.27 56.08
CA GLY A 1154 -52.37 -18.80 55.63
C GLY A 1154 -53.14 -17.79 54.75
N ILE A 1155 -54.20 -18.26 54.10
CA ILE A 1155 -55.03 -17.45 53.21
C ILE A 1155 -55.61 -16.24 53.99
N GLN A 1156 -55.22 -15.02 53.60
CA GLN A 1156 -55.74 -13.76 54.14
C GLN A 1156 -56.69 -13.10 53.14
N ALA A 1157 -57.67 -13.86 52.67
CA ALA A 1157 -58.59 -13.38 51.64
C ALA A 1157 -59.41 -12.19 52.14
N LYS A 1158 -59.40 -11.11 51.36
CA LYS A 1158 -60.16 -9.89 51.68
C LYS A 1158 -61.54 -10.00 51.04
N ILE A 1159 -62.58 -10.06 51.87
CA ILE A 1159 -63.98 -10.20 51.44
C ILE A 1159 -64.62 -8.81 51.28
N PHE A 1160 -65.05 -8.52 50.06
CA PHE A 1160 -65.72 -7.28 49.65
C PHE A 1160 -67.18 -7.57 49.27
N GLY A 1161 -68.06 -6.63 49.56
CA GLY A 1161 -69.41 -6.62 49.00
C GLY A 1161 -69.37 -6.03 47.58
N GLU A 1162 -69.97 -6.77 46.65
CA GLU A 1162 -70.38 -6.29 45.32
C GLU A 1162 -71.87 -5.95 45.30
#